data_AF-E1Z4P3-F1
#
_entry.id   AF-E1Z4P3-F1
#
_cell.length_a   1.000
_cell.length_b   1.000
_cell.length_c   1.000
_cell.angle_alpha   90.00
_cell.angle_beta   90.00
_cell.angle_gamma   90.00
#
_symmetry.space_group_name_H-M   'P 1'
#
loop_
_entity.id
_entity.type
_entity.pdbx_description
1 polymer ?
#
loop_
_entity_poly.entity_id
_entity_poly.type
_entity_poly.pdbx_seq_one_letter_code
_entity_poly.pdbx_strand_id
1 'polypeptide(L)'
;MSGRRPATAQLLLAMALCCLARAACAAQPPSILTVGSLNLDVIVAVDRMPTGGETIMARSPAATTAVGGKGANQAVAAARLSAGSGRASKFVCQFGNDSHAAAMEAALVAEGVDVSLSGHVLLEPDGGATSIVLGGSNTAFPREAPEALAHLMEGTGVVMLQREVPEHVNEAVAAAAAKAGVPVLLDVGGEDRPISDDLLPLLDYVCPNESELARLTGLPTASEAQVLAAAAALQRRGARSVLVTLGPRGSLLAAPDGSVLRQEALGLPGAAVVDATAAGDAFRAAFAVALVEGRPLRECLRFASAAGGIATSRMGAVPSLPGRQETEQLAASSGSGGGGGSDRSGGETAGAATGAAARPVAAGGAAACGVGTCASKPTLGPAAMPAAMPQDCPHQFAARLNSMSARRDLAGPTDGADDVLGWLQRQARIPGLSLVAFNHPQHTAGHTPAQLRAALAAAGLGAAAVALRFPEDYALGAFTSPDPQLRRAAVALAAEGCRWAAELGAPDLIVDYPAAWQHAVAGYRQLADACRPGVRVSLEFKATDEATRWSLVPSTGAALLLAGQVDRSNFGLTLDVGHLLMAGESPAQSVALAGAAGKLFGLHLNDAHVKLGAEDGLAFGSVGGSGALELVRWLHRVNYSGTIYFDTFPRKEDPVREAAYNIRRFRQLWARAARLVAAGLDGFAERHDALGALELLAADEERGAVAPMRT
;
A
#
# COMPACT_ATOMS: atom_id res chain seq x y z
N MET A 1 -53.62 19.13 -64.49
CA MET A 1 -52.31 19.74 -64.11
C MET A 1 -52.18 19.70 -62.60
N SER A 2 -50.94 19.89 -62.09
CA SER A 2 -50.49 19.69 -60.69
C SER A 2 -50.18 18.21 -60.33
N GLY A 3 -49.06 17.90 -59.66
CA GLY A 3 -47.99 18.82 -59.22
C GLY A 3 -47.08 18.27 -58.12
N ARG A 4 -46.59 17.02 -58.24
CA ARG A 4 -45.64 16.46 -57.25
C ARG A 4 -44.27 17.15 -57.36
N ARG A 5 -43.73 17.66 -56.24
CA ARG A 5 -42.30 17.85 -55.94
C ARG A 5 -42.09 17.92 -54.41
N PRO A 6 -40.91 17.56 -53.86
CA PRO A 6 -40.88 16.40 -52.99
C PRO A 6 -40.18 16.59 -51.62
N ALA A 7 -40.47 15.68 -50.69
CA ALA A 7 -39.86 15.61 -49.36
C ALA A 7 -38.33 15.39 -49.35
N THR A 8 -37.72 15.04 -50.49
CA THR A 8 -36.26 14.91 -50.64
C THR A 8 -35.51 16.22 -50.43
N ALA A 9 -36.12 17.39 -50.66
CA ALA A 9 -35.45 18.68 -50.44
C ALA A 9 -35.17 18.96 -48.95
N GLN A 10 -36.10 18.62 -48.04
CA GLN A 10 -35.89 18.76 -46.60
C GLN A 10 -34.92 17.73 -46.05
N LEU A 11 -34.92 16.49 -46.59
CA LEU A 11 -33.96 15.46 -46.20
C LEU A 11 -32.53 15.82 -46.65
N LEU A 12 -32.36 16.33 -47.87
CA LEU A 12 -31.08 16.84 -48.36
C LEU A 12 -30.61 18.08 -47.59
N LEU A 13 -31.52 18.98 -47.20
CA LEU A 13 -31.17 20.14 -46.37
C LEU A 13 -30.76 19.72 -44.95
N ALA A 14 -31.43 18.73 -44.35
CA ALA A 14 -31.06 18.17 -43.05
C ALA A 14 -29.72 17.42 -43.11
N MET A 15 -29.46 16.64 -44.17
CA MET A 15 -28.15 16.01 -44.39
C MET A 15 -27.06 17.06 -44.66
N ALA A 16 -27.34 18.10 -45.43
CA ALA A 16 -26.39 19.20 -45.68
C ALA A 16 -26.09 19.99 -44.40
N LEU A 17 -27.10 20.27 -43.56
CA LEU A 17 -26.93 20.87 -42.23
C LEU A 17 -26.16 19.95 -41.27
N CYS A 18 -26.36 18.63 -41.34
CA CYS A 18 -25.60 17.67 -40.54
C CYS A 18 -24.13 17.57 -41.02
N CYS A 19 -23.88 17.62 -42.33
CA CYS A 19 -22.54 17.71 -42.90
C CYS A 19 -21.86 19.06 -42.60
N LEU A 20 -22.60 20.17 -42.61
CA LEU A 20 -22.10 21.50 -42.23
C LEU A 20 -21.83 21.59 -40.73
N ALA A 21 -22.64 20.96 -39.88
CA ALA A 21 -22.36 20.82 -38.44
C ALA A 21 -21.11 19.97 -38.19
N ARG A 22 -20.94 18.83 -38.90
CA ARG A 22 -19.71 18.03 -38.88
C ARG A 22 -18.48 18.78 -39.43
N ALA A 23 -18.66 19.73 -40.33
CA ALA A 23 -17.59 20.58 -40.85
C ALA A 23 -17.32 21.84 -39.98
N ALA A 24 -18.22 22.19 -39.05
CA ALA A 24 -18.12 23.35 -38.18
C ALA A 24 -17.64 23.02 -36.75
N CYS A 25 -17.73 21.76 -36.33
CA CYS A 25 -16.77 21.25 -35.35
C CYS A 25 -15.39 21.30 -36.00
N ALA A 26 -14.49 22.15 -35.49
CA ALA A 26 -13.06 21.95 -35.72
C ALA A 26 -12.76 20.51 -35.31
N ALA A 27 -12.33 19.68 -36.27
CA ALA A 27 -12.14 18.26 -36.04
C ALA A 27 -11.22 18.09 -34.83
N GLN A 28 -11.75 17.52 -33.73
CA GLN A 28 -11.00 17.45 -32.47
C GLN A 28 -9.67 16.75 -32.77
N PRO A 29 -8.53 17.36 -32.40
CA PRO A 29 -7.26 16.86 -32.85
C PRO A 29 -7.03 15.47 -32.22
N PRO A 30 -6.55 14.50 -33.01
CA PRO A 30 -6.75 13.08 -32.70
C PRO A 30 -6.15 12.69 -31.35
N SER A 31 -6.93 11.97 -30.54
CA SER A 31 -6.58 11.63 -29.15
C SER A 31 -5.45 10.61 -29.06
N ILE A 32 -4.75 10.60 -27.93
CA ILE A 32 -3.81 9.55 -27.57
C ILE A 32 -4.57 8.58 -26.66
N LEU A 33 -4.60 7.30 -27.02
CA LEU A 33 -5.22 6.25 -26.20
C LEU A 33 -4.15 5.43 -25.51
N THR A 34 -4.16 5.41 -24.18
CA THR A 34 -3.32 4.51 -23.38
C THR A 34 -4.20 3.37 -22.87
N VAL A 35 -3.75 2.12 -22.99
CA VAL A 35 -4.39 0.97 -22.33
C VAL A 35 -3.36 0.33 -21.43
N GLY A 36 -3.66 0.21 -20.13
CA GLY A 36 -2.66 -0.30 -19.20
C GLY A 36 -3.02 -0.19 -17.72
N SER A 37 -1.96 -0.32 -16.93
CA SER A 37 -1.99 -0.46 -15.48
C SER A 37 -2.15 0.86 -14.74
N LEU A 38 -2.93 0.78 -13.66
CA LEU A 38 -3.03 1.77 -12.60
C LEU A 38 -2.63 1.11 -11.28
N ASN A 39 -1.69 1.71 -10.56
CA ASN A 39 -1.20 1.23 -9.27
C ASN A 39 -1.18 2.39 -8.24
N LEU A 40 -1.22 2.03 -6.95
CA LEU A 40 -0.81 2.90 -5.87
C LEU A 40 0.66 2.61 -5.53
N ASP A 41 1.56 3.51 -5.90
CA ASP A 41 2.99 3.35 -5.63
C ASP A 41 3.29 3.72 -4.16
N VAL A 42 3.82 2.77 -3.38
CA VAL A 42 4.32 3.00 -2.02
C VAL A 42 5.82 3.25 -2.06
N ILE A 43 6.22 4.51 -1.86
CA ILE A 43 7.60 4.96 -1.99
C ILE A 43 8.26 4.97 -0.60
N VAL A 44 9.33 4.17 -0.45
CA VAL A 44 10.16 4.11 0.76
C VAL A 44 11.59 4.52 0.41
N ALA A 45 12.02 5.68 0.89
CA ALA A 45 13.37 6.17 0.64
C ALA A 45 14.41 5.41 1.50
N VAL A 46 15.35 4.72 0.87
CA VAL A 46 16.47 4.01 1.51
C VAL A 46 17.81 4.40 0.88
N ASP A 47 18.92 4.27 1.62
CA ASP A 47 20.27 4.62 1.14
C ASP A 47 20.86 3.59 0.16
N ARG A 48 20.40 2.34 0.26
CA ARG A 48 20.68 1.24 -0.67
C ARG A 48 19.64 0.16 -0.47
N MET A 49 19.56 -0.81 -1.38
CA MET A 49 18.77 -2.02 -1.15
C MET A 49 19.42 -2.89 -0.05
N PRO A 50 18.62 -3.59 0.77
CA PRO A 50 19.12 -4.57 1.72
C PRO A 50 19.62 -5.82 0.99
N THR A 51 20.61 -6.49 1.56
CA THR A 51 21.04 -7.84 1.16
C THR A 51 20.28 -8.92 1.94
N GLY A 52 20.39 -10.18 1.55
CA GLY A 52 19.67 -11.28 2.19
C GLY A 52 20.05 -11.42 3.68
N GLY A 53 19.05 -11.32 4.57
CA GLY A 53 19.23 -11.36 6.03
C GLY A 53 19.57 -10.01 6.68
N GLU A 54 19.60 -8.92 5.92
CA GLU A 54 19.95 -7.59 6.41
C GLU A 54 18.72 -6.74 6.78
N THR A 55 18.85 -5.90 7.81
CA THR A 55 17.87 -4.86 8.16
C THR A 55 18.49 -3.48 7.97
N ILE A 56 17.79 -2.59 7.27
CA ILE A 56 18.19 -1.19 7.07
C ILE A 56 17.08 -0.24 7.51
N MET A 57 17.45 0.98 7.88
CA MET A 57 16.49 2.04 8.20
C MET A 57 16.12 2.82 6.93
N ALA A 58 14.85 3.22 6.83
CA ALA A 58 14.42 4.20 5.83
C ALA A 58 14.93 5.62 6.21
N ARG A 59 15.25 6.42 5.20
CA ARG A 59 15.62 7.85 5.35
C ARG A 59 14.48 8.70 5.92
N SER A 60 13.24 8.28 5.68
CA SER A 60 12.02 8.96 6.13
C SER A 60 11.33 8.10 7.21
N PRO A 61 10.78 8.70 8.28
CA PRO A 61 9.96 7.98 9.26
C PRO A 61 8.58 7.55 8.70
N ALA A 62 8.22 8.00 7.50
CA ALA A 62 6.99 7.61 6.81
C ALA A 62 7.25 7.27 5.34
N ALA A 63 6.57 6.25 4.84
CA ALA A 63 6.41 6.01 3.41
C ALA A 63 5.46 7.05 2.80
N THR A 64 5.65 7.38 1.53
CA THR A 64 4.75 8.27 0.78
C THR A 64 4.03 7.49 -0.32
N THR A 65 2.75 7.73 -0.53
CA THR A 65 1.96 7.10 -1.60
C THR A 65 1.78 8.04 -2.79
N ALA A 66 1.79 7.50 -4.01
CA ALA A 66 1.52 8.23 -5.25
C ALA A 66 0.70 7.39 -6.23
N VAL A 67 0.10 8.03 -7.23
CA VAL A 67 -0.41 7.32 -8.41
C VAL A 67 0.76 6.84 -9.27
N GLY A 68 0.71 5.59 -9.70
CA GLY A 68 1.70 4.98 -10.57
C GLY A 68 1.14 3.85 -11.43
N GLY A 69 2.02 2.96 -11.88
CA GLY A 69 1.75 2.02 -12.97
C GLY A 69 2.06 2.64 -14.35
N LYS A 70 2.56 1.82 -15.28
CA LYS A 70 3.02 2.29 -16.60
C LYS A 70 1.93 2.99 -17.39
N GLY A 71 0.71 2.44 -17.38
CA GLY A 71 -0.41 3.04 -18.09
C GLY A 71 -0.73 4.43 -17.57
N ALA A 72 -0.85 4.58 -16.24
CA ALA A 72 -1.09 5.88 -15.60
C ALA A 72 0.02 6.90 -15.88
N ASN A 73 1.29 6.50 -15.75
CA ASN A 73 2.44 7.37 -16.04
C ASN A 73 2.42 7.87 -17.50
N GLN A 74 2.18 6.97 -18.45
CA GLN A 74 2.14 7.30 -19.88
C GLN A 74 0.94 8.20 -20.21
N ALA A 75 -0.23 7.94 -19.62
CA ALA A 75 -1.44 8.75 -19.80
C ALA A 75 -1.28 10.18 -19.24
N VAL A 76 -0.73 10.33 -18.04
CA VAL A 76 -0.45 11.65 -17.42
C VAL A 76 0.63 12.40 -18.20
N ALA A 77 1.71 11.72 -18.61
CA ALA A 77 2.73 12.33 -19.46
C ALA A 77 2.13 12.83 -20.78
N ALA A 78 1.31 12.01 -21.45
CA ALA A 78 0.63 12.40 -22.68
C ALA A 78 -0.33 13.60 -22.46
N ALA A 79 -1.02 13.68 -21.32
CA ALA A 79 -1.85 14.83 -20.97
C ALA A 79 -1.03 16.11 -20.76
N ARG A 80 0.00 16.08 -19.91
CA ARG A 80 0.90 17.22 -19.63
C ARG A 80 1.65 17.74 -20.85
N LEU A 81 2.02 16.84 -21.77
CA LEU A 81 2.68 17.18 -23.04
C LEU A 81 1.70 17.64 -24.12
N SER A 82 0.44 17.21 -24.05
CA SER A 82 -0.65 17.69 -24.93
C SER A 82 -1.30 18.99 -24.45
N ALA A 83 -0.96 19.50 -23.27
CA ALA A 83 -1.52 20.72 -22.70
C ALA A 83 -1.49 21.89 -23.69
N GLY A 84 -2.62 22.57 -23.86
CA GLY A 84 -2.79 23.67 -24.82
C GLY A 84 -2.97 23.28 -26.29
N SER A 85 -2.79 22.01 -26.68
CA SER A 85 -2.94 21.54 -28.07
C SER A 85 -4.37 21.14 -28.47
N GLY A 86 -5.29 21.09 -27.50
CA GLY A 86 -6.66 20.59 -27.68
C GLY A 86 -6.78 19.06 -27.80
N ARG A 87 -5.68 18.30 -27.66
CA ARG A 87 -5.72 16.82 -27.63
C ARG A 87 -6.26 16.31 -26.30
N ALA A 88 -7.04 15.24 -26.35
CA ALA A 88 -7.33 14.42 -25.20
C ALA A 88 -6.28 13.31 -25.03
N SER A 89 -5.88 13.06 -23.78
CA SER A 89 -5.24 11.81 -23.36
C SER A 89 -6.31 10.93 -22.74
N LYS A 90 -6.67 9.83 -23.42
CA LYS A 90 -7.64 8.84 -22.96
C LYS A 90 -6.91 7.67 -22.32
N PHE A 91 -7.41 7.18 -21.19
CA PHE A 91 -6.83 6.06 -20.47
C PHE A 91 -7.89 5.00 -20.16
N VAL A 92 -7.60 3.77 -20.58
CA VAL A 92 -8.40 2.57 -20.28
C VAL A 92 -7.61 1.71 -19.30
N CYS A 93 -8.12 1.58 -18.09
CA CYS A 93 -7.54 0.77 -17.01
C CYS A 93 -8.63 0.01 -16.23
N GLN A 94 -8.21 -0.72 -15.20
CA GLN A 94 -9.11 -1.30 -14.19
C GLN A 94 -8.77 -0.70 -12.83
N PHE A 95 -9.70 0.05 -12.27
CA PHE A 95 -9.64 0.54 -10.89
C PHE A 95 -9.80 -0.60 -9.89
N GLY A 96 -9.31 -0.38 -8.67
CA GLY A 96 -9.72 -1.18 -7.51
C GLY A 96 -11.19 -0.97 -7.16
N ASN A 97 -11.66 -1.68 -6.14
CA ASN A 97 -12.88 -1.35 -5.39
C ASN A 97 -12.57 -0.79 -3.99
N ASP A 98 -11.32 -0.44 -3.72
CA ASP A 98 -10.82 0.00 -2.42
C ASP A 98 -10.97 1.52 -2.23
N SER A 99 -10.57 2.00 -1.06
CA SER A 99 -10.59 3.44 -0.74
C SER A 99 -9.59 4.27 -1.55
N HIS A 100 -8.61 3.65 -2.22
CA HIS A 100 -7.65 4.33 -3.08
C HIS A 100 -8.20 4.58 -4.48
N ALA A 101 -9.08 3.71 -5.00
CA ALA A 101 -9.65 3.81 -6.35
C ALA A 101 -10.18 5.23 -6.67
N ALA A 102 -11.05 5.78 -5.82
CA ALA A 102 -11.60 7.13 -6.00
C ALA A 102 -10.55 8.24 -5.89
N ALA A 103 -9.51 8.06 -5.05
CA ALA A 103 -8.42 9.02 -4.93
C ALA A 103 -7.49 9.00 -6.16
N MET A 104 -7.23 7.82 -6.72
CA MET A 104 -6.46 7.64 -7.95
C MET A 104 -7.22 8.17 -9.16
N GLU A 105 -8.53 7.93 -9.26
CA GLU A 105 -9.40 8.50 -10.29
C GLU A 105 -9.38 10.04 -10.25
N ALA A 106 -9.62 10.63 -9.07
CA ALA A 106 -9.60 12.08 -8.90
C ALA A 106 -8.22 12.69 -9.24
N ALA A 107 -7.12 11.99 -8.93
CA ALA A 107 -5.78 12.42 -9.28
C ALA A 107 -5.52 12.36 -10.80
N LEU A 108 -5.96 11.31 -11.50
CA LEU A 108 -5.85 11.22 -12.97
C LEU A 108 -6.67 12.32 -13.67
N VAL A 109 -7.89 12.57 -13.20
CA VAL A 109 -8.75 13.65 -13.72
C VAL A 109 -8.13 15.02 -13.47
N ALA A 110 -7.51 15.25 -12.31
CA ALA A 110 -6.79 16.49 -12.00
C ALA A 110 -5.57 16.74 -12.92
N GLU A 111 -4.94 15.66 -13.42
CA GLU A 111 -3.86 15.72 -14.43
C GLU A 111 -4.37 15.87 -15.88
N GLY A 112 -5.69 15.94 -16.09
CA GLY A 112 -6.30 16.10 -17.41
C GLY A 112 -6.39 14.81 -18.23
N VAL A 113 -6.38 13.65 -17.57
CA VAL A 113 -6.61 12.34 -18.22
C VAL A 113 -8.10 12.02 -18.26
N ASP A 114 -8.60 11.62 -19.43
CA ASP A 114 -9.95 11.10 -19.61
C ASP A 114 -9.98 9.61 -19.26
N VAL A 115 -10.62 9.28 -18.14
CA VAL A 115 -10.74 7.92 -17.58
C VAL A 115 -12.14 7.32 -17.73
N SER A 116 -13.03 7.95 -18.52
CA SER A 116 -14.46 7.60 -18.65
C SER A 116 -14.77 6.20 -19.22
N LEU A 117 -13.74 5.42 -19.54
CA LEU A 117 -13.77 4.16 -20.27
C LEU A 117 -13.16 2.98 -19.46
N SER A 118 -12.98 3.16 -18.15
CA SER A 118 -12.29 2.21 -17.25
C SER A 118 -13.27 1.42 -16.36
N GLY A 119 -12.87 0.21 -15.93
CA GLY A 119 -13.69 -0.70 -15.10
C GLY A 119 -13.20 -0.87 -13.65
N HIS A 120 -13.80 -1.81 -12.88
CA HIS A 120 -13.43 -2.12 -11.48
C HIS A 120 -13.16 -3.61 -11.24
N VAL A 121 -12.09 -3.96 -10.52
CA VAL A 121 -11.66 -5.34 -10.20
C VAL A 121 -10.92 -5.40 -8.84
N LEU A 122 -10.91 -6.56 -8.15
CA LEU A 122 -10.05 -6.85 -6.99
C LEU A 122 -8.91 -7.81 -7.35
N LEU A 123 -7.70 -7.65 -6.77
CA LEU A 123 -6.84 -8.73 -6.26
C LEU A 123 -5.57 -8.23 -5.53
N GLU A 124 -4.87 -9.16 -4.85
CA GLU A 124 -3.90 -8.92 -3.77
C GLU A 124 -2.39 -8.83 -4.13
N PRO A 125 -1.50 -8.42 -3.18
CA PRO A 125 -0.18 -7.83 -3.47
C PRO A 125 1.06 -8.37 -2.69
N ASP A 126 2.25 -8.46 -3.31
CA ASP A 126 3.56 -8.22 -2.64
C ASP A 126 4.78 -7.86 -3.53
N GLY A 127 5.56 -6.82 -3.14
CA GLY A 127 6.98 -6.66 -3.54
C GLY A 127 7.57 -5.22 -3.55
N GLY A 128 8.86 -5.03 -3.89
CA GLY A 128 9.56 -3.72 -3.71
C GLY A 128 10.89 -3.44 -4.46
N ALA A 129 11.10 -2.15 -4.77
CA ALA A 129 11.86 -1.51 -5.88
C ALA A 129 13.12 -2.21 -6.49
N THR A 130 13.09 -3.07 -7.51
CA THR A 130 12.04 -3.92 -8.10
C THR A 130 10.63 -3.35 -8.06
N SER A 131 10.15 -2.71 -9.13
CA SER A 131 8.71 -2.48 -9.27
C SER A 131 8.02 -3.85 -9.43
N ILE A 132 7.69 -4.50 -8.32
CA ILE A 132 6.92 -5.73 -8.33
C ILE A 132 5.48 -5.27 -8.45
N VAL A 133 4.96 -5.40 -9.66
CA VAL A 133 3.64 -4.89 -10.02
C VAL A 133 2.59 -5.91 -9.62
N LEU A 134 1.61 -5.42 -8.88
CA LEU A 134 0.68 -6.25 -8.13
C LEU A 134 -0.57 -6.30 -8.97
N GLY A 135 -0.60 -7.33 -9.83
CA GLY A 135 -1.45 -7.41 -10.99
C GLY A 135 -2.91 -7.08 -10.69
N GLY A 136 -3.42 -7.51 -9.53
CA GLY A 136 -4.62 -6.94 -8.89
C GLY A 136 -5.76 -6.69 -9.88
N SER A 137 -6.28 -5.46 -9.87
CA SER A 137 -7.31 -5.02 -10.81
C SER A 137 -6.89 -5.12 -12.28
N ASN A 138 -5.64 -4.78 -12.57
CA ASN A 138 -5.04 -4.79 -13.91
C ASN A 138 -5.01 -6.18 -14.57
N THR A 139 -5.27 -7.28 -13.84
CA THR A 139 -5.29 -8.65 -14.40
C THR A 139 -6.66 -9.18 -14.80
N ALA A 140 -7.78 -8.65 -14.30
CA ALA A 140 -9.12 -9.14 -14.63
C ALA A 140 -9.89 -8.21 -15.59
N PHE A 141 -9.21 -7.70 -16.61
CA PHE A 141 -9.90 -7.12 -17.77
C PHE A 141 -10.93 -8.12 -18.32
N PRO A 142 -12.18 -7.71 -18.57
CA PRO A 142 -13.15 -8.56 -19.23
C PRO A 142 -12.71 -8.87 -20.66
N ARG A 143 -13.05 -10.06 -21.15
CA ARG A 143 -12.90 -10.40 -22.57
C ARG A 143 -13.99 -9.67 -23.37
N GLU A 144 -13.71 -8.43 -23.75
CA GLU A 144 -14.70 -7.53 -24.36
C GLU A 144 -15.20 -7.98 -25.74
N ALA A 145 -16.38 -7.47 -26.09
CA ALA A 145 -16.95 -7.61 -27.43
C ALA A 145 -16.27 -6.63 -28.42
N PRO A 146 -15.96 -7.06 -29.67
CA PRO A 146 -15.21 -6.23 -30.63
C PRO A 146 -15.79 -4.86 -30.99
N GLU A 147 -17.08 -4.61 -30.74
CA GLU A 147 -17.76 -3.35 -31.07
C GLU A 147 -17.33 -2.18 -30.16
N ALA A 148 -17.10 -2.43 -28.87
CA ALA A 148 -16.62 -1.40 -27.94
C ALA A 148 -15.22 -0.89 -28.34
N LEU A 149 -14.31 -1.82 -28.65
CA LEU A 149 -12.96 -1.52 -29.12
C LEU A 149 -12.94 -0.74 -30.44
N ALA A 150 -13.91 -0.96 -31.33
CA ALA A 150 -14.03 -0.19 -32.57
C ALA A 150 -14.35 1.30 -32.30
N HIS A 151 -15.21 1.58 -31.32
CA HIS A 151 -15.52 2.95 -30.89
C HIS A 151 -14.32 3.65 -30.23
N LEU A 152 -13.46 2.92 -29.49
CA LEU A 152 -12.23 3.48 -28.91
C LEU A 152 -11.24 4.01 -29.97
N MET A 153 -11.27 3.45 -31.19
CA MET A 153 -10.42 3.90 -32.29
C MET A 153 -10.94 5.16 -32.99
N GLU A 154 -12.22 5.51 -32.83
CA GLU A 154 -12.79 6.69 -33.48
C GLU A 154 -12.18 7.98 -32.90
N GLY A 155 -11.47 8.73 -33.76
CA GLY A 155 -10.75 9.94 -33.38
C GLY A 155 -9.42 9.70 -32.64
N THR A 156 -8.96 8.45 -32.48
CA THR A 156 -7.66 8.14 -31.86
C THR A 156 -6.54 8.18 -32.91
N GLY A 157 -5.44 8.87 -32.59
CA GLY A 157 -4.28 9.05 -33.48
C GLY A 157 -3.11 8.12 -33.21
N VAL A 158 -3.02 7.55 -32.00
CA VAL A 158 -2.04 6.52 -31.62
C VAL A 158 -2.57 5.75 -30.41
N VAL A 159 -2.22 4.46 -30.34
CA VAL A 159 -2.43 3.63 -29.15
C VAL A 159 -1.10 3.34 -28.47
N MET A 160 -1.04 3.51 -27.16
CA MET A 160 0.05 3.05 -26.30
C MET A 160 -0.43 1.85 -25.46
N LEU A 161 0.32 0.75 -25.54
CA LEU A 161 0.13 -0.50 -24.81
C LEU A 161 1.34 -0.75 -23.89
N GLN A 162 1.16 -1.61 -22.88
CA GLN A 162 2.22 -2.04 -21.98
C GLN A 162 2.13 -3.55 -21.68
N ARG A 163 2.92 -4.07 -20.73
CA ARG A 163 2.90 -5.50 -20.34
C ARG A 163 2.68 -5.73 -18.85
N GLU A 164 1.79 -4.96 -18.24
CA GLU A 164 1.27 -5.20 -16.88
C GLU A 164 -0.27 -5.42 -16.91
N VAL A 165 -0.82 -5.68 -18.11
CA VAL A 165 -2.18 -6.20 -18.33
C VAL A 165 -2.11 -7.55 -19.09
N PRO A 166 -3.19 -8.36 -19.13
CA PRO A 166 -3.20 -9.62 -19.85
C PRO A 166 -2.97 -9.44 -21.36
N GLU A 167 -2.15 -10.30 -21.97
CA GLU A 167 -1.75 -10.17 -23.39
C GLU A 167 -2.95 -10.16 -24.36
N HIS A 168 -4.04 -10.86 -24.02
CA HIS A 168 -5.25 -10.88 -24.83
C HIS A 168 -5.93 -9.50 -24.96
N VAL A 169 -5.69 -8.58 -24.02
CA VAL A 169 -6.15 -7.18 -24.11
C VAL A 169 -5.31 -6.44 -25.15
N ASN A 170 -3.99 -6.59 -25.09
CA ASN A 170 -3.07 -6.03 -26.09
C ASN A 170 -3.38 -6.54 -27.50
N GLU A 171 -3.60 -7.86 -27.66
CA GLU A 171 -4.01 -8.49 -28.93
C GLU A 171 -5.33 -7.91 -29.45
N ALA A 172 -6.37 -7.80 -28.61
CA ALA A 172 -7.66 -7.29 -29.02
C ALA A 172 -7.62 -5.80 -29.43
N VAL A 173 -6.91 -4.96 -28.65
CA VAL A 173 -6.75 -3.53 -28.93
C VAL A 173 -5.88 -3.31 -30.16
N ALA A 174 -4.74 -4.01 -30.30
CA ALA A 174 -3.89 -3.90 -31.49
C ALA A 174 -4.61 -4.36 -32.77
N ALA A 175 -5.43 -5.41 -32.69
CA ALA A 175 -6.24 -5.85 -33.81
C ALA A 175 -7.36 -4.85 -34.19
N ALA A 176 -7.91 -4.10 -33.22
CA ALA A 176 -8.85 -3.01 -33.49
C ALA A 176 -8.15 -1.80 -34.13
N ALA A 177 -6.99 -1.40 -33.59
CA ALA A 177 -6.17 -0.30 -34.11
C ALA A 177 -5.69 -0.57 -35.54
N ALA A 178 -5.20 -1.77 -35.82
CA ALA A 178 -4.78 -2.20 -37.16
C ALA A 178 -5.93 -2.14 -38.19
N LYS A 179 -7.17 -2.51 -37.80
CA LYS A 179 -8.35 -2.36 -38.66
C LYS A 179 -8.73 -0.90 -38.93
N ALA A 180 -8.49 -0.02 -37.95
CA ALA A 180 -8.75 1.42 -38.06
C ALA A 180 -7.61 2.21 -38.71
N GLY A 181 -6.44 1.58 -38.94
CA GLY A 181 -5.23 2.27 -39.43
C GLY A 181 -4.56 3.17 -38.40
N VAL A 182 -4.84 2.96 -37.10
CA VAL A 182 -4.27 3.72 -35.99
C VAL A 182 -2.94 3.09 -35.57
N PRO A 183 -1.83 3.84 -35.49
CA PRO A 183 -0.52 3.28 -35.15
C PRO A 183 -0.46 2.80 -33.69
N VAL A 184 0.22 1.68 -33.47
CA VAL A 184 0.35 1.04 -32.14
C VAL A 184 1.80 1.05 -31.65
N LEU A 185 1.99 1.53 -30.42
CA LEU A 185 3.25 1.50 -29.68
C LEU A 185 3.09 0.58 -28.46
N LEU A 186 3.97 -0.41 -28.31
CA LEU A 186 4.02 -1.30 -27.14
C LEU A 186 5.28 -1.01 -26.30
N ASP A 187 5.10 -0.50 -25.08
CA ASP A 187 6.13 -0.67 -24.05
C ASP A 187 6.19 -2.14 -23.67
N VAL A 188 7.37 -2.74 -23.76
CA VAL A 188 7.55 -4.17 -23.41
C VAL A 188 8.05 -4.38 -21.99
N GLY A 189 8.25 -3.29 -21.22
CA GLY A 189 8.51 -3.38 -19.79
C GLY A 189 7.27 -3.82 -18.99
N GLY A 190 7.51 -4.49 -17.86
CA GLY A 190 6.48 -5.11 -17.03
C GLY A 190 6.77 -6.60 -16.91
N GLU A 191 6.03 -7.41 -17.66
CA GLU A 191 6.13 -8.87 -17.65
C GLU A 191 7.09 -9.42 -18.72
N ASP A 192 7.94 -10.37 -18.32
CA ASP A 192 8.98 -10.99 -19.18
C ASP A 192 8.47 -12.19 -20.02
N ARG A 193 7.17 -12.50 -20.03
CA ARG A 193 6.60 -13.59 -20.86
C ARG A 193 6.91 -13.34 -22.36
N PRO A 194 6.99 -14.35 -23.23
CA PRO A 194 7.13 -14.12 -24.67
C PRO A 194 6.00 -13.24 -25.21
N ILE A 195 6.31 -12.31 -26.12
CA ILE A 195 5.28 -11.58 -26.88
C ILE A 195 4.70 -12.57 -27.91
N SER A 196 3.36 -12.63 -28.00
CA SER A 196 2.62 -13.46 -28.95
C SER A 196 3.02 -13.15 -30.40
N ASP A 197 3.17 -14.19 -31.22
CA ASP A 197 3.45 -14.04 -32.67
C ASP A 197 2.22 -13.50 -33.44
N ASP A 198 1.02 -13.54 -32.85
CA ASP A 198 -0.18 -12.87 -33.38
C ASP A 198 -0.19 -11.36 -33.07
N LEU A 199 0.48 -10.94 -31.98
CA LEU A 199 0.55 -9.53 -31.56
C LEU A 199 1.66 -8.76 -32.31
N LEU A 200 2.87 -9.32 -32.42
CA LEU A 200 4.03 -8.62 -33.02
C LEU A 200 3.77 -7.99 -34.40
N PRO A 201 3.06 -8.64 -35.35
CA PRO A 201 2.74 -8.07 -36.66
C PRO A 201 1.78 -6.87 -36.63
N LEU A 202 1.09 -6.63 -35.51
CA LEU A 202 0.13 -5.55 -35.31
C LEU A 202 0.76 -4.30 -34.68
N LEU A 203 2.07 -4.32 -34.41
CA LEU A 203 2.80 -3.25 -33.70
C LEU A 203 3.67 -2.43 -34.65
N ASP A 204 3.42 -1.13 -34.72
CA ASP A 204 4.24 -0.17 -35.48
C ASP A 204 5.59 0.11 -34.78
N TYR A 205 5.56 0.16 -33.45
CA TYR A 205 6.72 0.41 -32.60
C TYR A 205 6.74 -0.54 -31.41
N VAL A 206 7.77 -1.39 -31.33
CA VAL A 206 8.08 -2.19 -30.14
C VAL A 206 9.17 -1.47 -29.35
N CYS A 207 8.90 -1.13 -28.09
CA CYS A 207 9.71 -0.19 -27.30
C CYS A 207 10.37 -0.83 -26.07
N PRO A 208 11.48 -1.57 -26.22
CA PRO A 208 12.28 -2.09 -25.11
C PRO A 208 13.31 -1.07 -24.57
N ASN A 209 13.74 -1.25 -23.33
CA ASN A 209 15.10 -0.87 -22.92
C ASN A 209 16.13 -1.97 -23.26
N GLU A 210 17.42 -1.66 -23.15
CA GLU A 210 18.54 -2.58 -23.41
C GLU A 210 18.41 -3.96 -22.72
N SER A 211 17.91 -3.99 -21.49
CA SER A 211 17.76 -5.20 -20.69
C SER A 211 16.52 -6.02 -21.09
N GLU A 212 15.40 -5.36 -21.37
CA GLU A 212 14.17 -5.98 -21.90
C GLU A 212 14.42 -6.59 -23.28
N LEU A 213 15.15 -5.89 -24.16
CA LEU A 213 15.52 -6.39 -25.47
C LEU A 213 16.33 -7.69 -25.38
N ALA A 214 17.26 -7.77 -24.42
CA ALA A 214 18.04 -8.98 -24.18
C ALA A 214 17.15 -10.14 -23.70
N ARG A 215 16.25 -9.90 -22.73
CA ARG A 215 15.34 -10.94 -22.21
C ARG A 215 14.36 -11.44 -23.26
N LEU A 216 13.78 -10.55 -24.07
CA LEU A 216 12.82 -10.89 -25.13
C LEU A 216 13.42 -11.67 -26.31
N THR A 217 14.72 -11.48 -26.58
CA THR A 217 15.38 -12.09 -27.75
C THR A 217 16.33 -13.22 -27.40
N GLY A 218 16.75 -13.33 -26.13
CA GLY A 218 17.83 -14.22 -25.71
C GLY A 218 19.22 -13.82 -26.25
N LEU A 219 19.34 -12.62 -26.84
CA LEU A 219 20.57 -12.13 -27.47
C LEU A 219 21.25 -11.08 -26.58
N PRO A 220 22.61 -10.96 -26.65
CA PRO A 220 23.32 -9.89 -25.95
C PRO A 220 22.95 -8.52 -26.52
N THR A 221 23.09 -7.46 -25.72
CA THR A 221 22.75 -6.07 -26.09
C THR A 221 23.81 -5.03 -25.66
N ALA A 222 24.98 -5.45 -25.17
CA ALA A 222 25.98 -4.56 -24.58
C ALA A 222 26.60 -3.55 -25.60
N SER A 223 26.69 -3.91 -26.89
CA SER A 223 27.17 -3.02 -27.96
C SER A 223 26.05 -2.62 -28.92
N GLU A 224 26.22 -1.51 -29.66
CA GLU A 224 25.21 -1.06 -30.64
C GLU A 224 24.95 -2.12 -31.73
N ALA A 225 25.99 -2.82 -32.19
CA ALA A 225 25.84 -3.92 -33.14
C ALA A 225 25.03 -5.09 -32.57
N GLN A 226 25.16 -5.36 -31.28
CA GLN A 226 24.37 -6.36 -30.57
C GLN A 226 22.90 -5.92 -30.40
N VAL A 227 22.66 -4.66 -30.00
CA VAL A 227 21.32 -4.05 -29.97
C VAL A 227 20.63 -4.15 -31.34
N LEU A 228 21.34 -3.82 -32.42
CA LEU A 228 20.81 -3.91 -33.79
C LEU A 228 20.50 -5.36 -34.21
N ALA A 229 21.35 -6.32 -33.85
CA ALA A 229 21.10 -7.74 -34.14
C ALA A 229 19.86 -8.27 -33.39
N ALA A 230 19.67 -7.84 -32.14
CA ALA A 230 18.50 -8.18 -31.32
C ALA A 230 17.22 -7.48 -31.82
N ALA A 231 17.28 -6.19 -32.17
CA ALA A 231 16.17 -5.47 -32.79
C ALA A 231 15.73 -6.14 -34.10
N ALA A 232 16.68 -6.52 -34.96
CA ALA A 232 16.41 -7.25 -36.20
C ALA A 232 15.82 -8.66 -35.94
N ALA A 233 16.04 -9.27 -34.77
CA ALA A 233 15.39 -10.53 -34.40
C ALA A 233 13.89 -10.35 -34.10
N LEU A 234 13.51 -9.24 -33.46
CA LEU A 234 12.09 -8.88 -33.29
C LEU A 234 11.45 -8.51 -34.63
N GLN A 235 12.15 -7.78 -35.51
CA GLN A 235 11.63 -7.46 -36.84
C GLN A 235 11.38 -8.72 -37.70
N ARG A 236 12.26 -9.74 -37.61
CA ARG A 236 12.04 -11.04 -38.26
C ARG A 236 10.82 -11.82 -37.72
N ARG A 237 10.33 -11.49 -36.52
CA ARG A 237 9.09 -12.04 -35.93
C ARG A 237 7.84 -11.20 -36.23
N GLY A 238 7.96 -10.11 -37.00
CA GLY A 238 6.84 -9.28 -37.44
C GLY A 238 6.80 -7.86 -36.88
N ALA A 239 7.64 -7.51 -35.89
CA ALA A 239 7.70 -6.13 -35.40
C ALA A 239 8.08 -5.15 -36.52
N ARG A 240 7.27 -4.12 -36.75
CA ARG A 240 7.53 -3.16 -37.84
C ARG A 240 8.78 -2.32 -37.57
N SER A 241 8.79 -1.61 -36.46
CA SER A 241 9.93 -0.81 -35.99
C SER A 241 10.28 -1.16 -34.54
N VAL A 242 11.56 -1.08 -34.18
CA VAL A 242 12.02 -1.34 -32.80
C VAL A 242 12.74 -0.11 -32.26
N LEU A 243 12.17 0.47 -31.20
CA LEU A 243 12.62 1.71 -30.56
C LEU A 243 13.28 1.39 -29.21
N VAL A 244 14.60 1.23 -29.22
CA VAL A 244 15.38 0.82 -28.05
C VAL A 244 15.83 2.03 -27.24
N THR A 245 15.56 2.03 -25.94
CA THR A 245 16.11 3.00 -24.98
C THR A 245 17.37 2.44 -24.32
N LEU A 246 18.44 3.25 -24.27
CA LEU A 246 19.81 2.84 -23.90
C LEU A 246 20.34 3.66 -22.71
N GLY A 247 19.43 4.20 -21.89
CA GLY A 247 19.73 5.05 -20.74
C GLY A 247 20.61 6.25 -21.13
N PRO A 248 21.80 6.43 -20.52
CA PRO A 248 22.69 7.56 -20.83
C PRO A 248 23.28 7.52 -22.25
N ARG A 249 23.20 6.39 -22.97
CA ARG A 249 23.55 6.33 -24.41
C ARG A 249 22.42 6.84 -25.33
N GLY A 250 21.29 7.25 -24.77
CA GLY A 250 20.16 7.80 -25.52
C GLY A 250 19.21 6.72 -26.04
N SER A 251 18.88 6.78 -27.32
CA SER A 251 17.93 5.85 -27.96
C SER A 251 18.27 5.59 -29.43
N LEU A 252 17.79 4.44 -29.92
CA LEU A 252 17.97 3.95 -31.28
C LEU A 252 16.63 3.45 -31.83
N LEU A 253 16.27 3.87 -33.04
CA LEU A 253 15.11 3.35 -33.78
C LEU A 253 15.61 2.56 -35.00
N ALA A 254 15.36 1.25 -35.00
CA ALA A 254 15.47 0.41 -36.18
C ALA A 254 14.15 0.47 -36.96
N ALA A 255 14.19 1.02 -38.17
CA ALA A 255 13.02 1.25 -39.00
C ALA A 255 12.76 0.09 -39.99
N PRO A 256 11.58 0.02 -40.63
CA PRO A 256 11.22 -1.09 -41.53
C PRO A 256 12.02 -1.10 -42.84
N ASP A 257 12.55 0.04 -43.26
CA ASP A 257 13.40 0.22 -44.44
C ASP A 257 14.88 -0.14 -44.19
N GLY A 258 15.20 -0.63 -42.99
CA GLY A 258 16.58 -0.91 -42.55
C GLY A 258 17.36 0.33 -42.13
N SER A 259 16.76 1.53 -42.16
CA SER A 259 17.41 2.73 -41.63
C SER A 259 17.46 2.71 -40.11
N VAL A 260 18.49 3.35 -39.55
CA VAL A 260 18.74 3.41 -38.11
C VAL A 260 18.87 4.86 -37.69
N LEU A 261 17.88 5.37 -36.96
CA LEU A 261 17.95 6.69 -36.34
C LEU A 261 18.52 6.57 -34.92
N ARG A 262 19.38 7.52 -34.54
CA ARG A 262 19.99 7.61 -33.21
C ARG A 262 19.67 8.99 -32.63
N GLN A 263 19.46 9.03 -31.33
CA GLN A 263 19.28 10.27 -30.57
C GLN A 263 20.01 10.13 -29.24
N GLU A 264 20.98 11.01 -28.99
CA GLU A 264 21.71 11.08 -27.72
C GLU A 264 20.76 11.41 -26.55
N ALA A 265 21.15 11.00 -25.34
CA ALA A 265 20.41 11.34 -24.13
C ALA A 265 20.45 12.85 -23.89
N LEU A 266 19.28 13.48 -23.82
CA LEU A 266 19.15 14.85 -23.36
C LEU A 266 18.92 14.86 -21.85
N GLY A 267 19.39 15.89 -21.17
CA GLY A 267 19.20 16.09 -19.74
C GLY A 267 19.30 17.59 -19.42
N LEU A 268 18.72 18.00 -18.29
CA LEU A 268 18.81 19.41 -17.87
C LEU A 268 20.27 19.78 -17.58
N PRO A 269 20.82 20.88 -18.17
CA PRO A 269 22.21 21.27 -17.95
C PRO A 269 22.56 21.46 -16.48
N GLY A 270 23.54 20.69 -16.00
CA GLY A 270 23.99 20.73 -14.59
C GLY A 270 23.11 19.98 -13.59
N ALA A 271 22.02 19.34 -14.02
CA ALA A 271 21.22 18.47 -13.15
C ALA A 271 21.85 17.08 -13.01
N ALA A 272 21.80 16.53 -11.79
CA ALA A 272 22.11 15.12 -11.55
C ALA A 272 20.88 14.25 -11.88
N VAL A 273 21.11 12.98 -12.19
CA VAL A 273 20.03 11.96 -12.18
C VAL A 273 19.63 11.74 -10.71
N VAL A 274 18.36 11.96 -10.41
CA VAL A 274 17.78 11.86 -9.06
C VAL A 274 17.04 10.54 -8.89
N ASP A 275 16.20 10.20 -9.86
CA ASP A 275 15.40 8.97 -9.91
C ASP A 275 15.11 8.65 -11.39
N ALA A 276 15.18 7.38 -11.79
CA ALA A 276 14.89 6.96 -13.17
C ALA A 276 13.44 6.48 -13.36
N THR A 277 12.65 6.45 -12.28
CA THR A 277 11.24 6.06 -12.28
C THR A 277 10.43 6.89 -13.28
N ALA A 278 9.56 6.24 -14.04
CA ALA A 278 8.73 6.82 -15.12
C ALA A 278 9.48 7.55 -16.26
N ALA A 279 10.81 7.65 -16.27
CA ALA A 279 11.54 8.30 -17.37
C ALA A 279 11.33 7.59 -18.73
N GLY A 280 11.20 6.26 -18.70
CA GLY A 280 10.84 5.47 -19.87
C GLY A 280 9.38 5.67 -20.33
N ASP A 281 8.47 5.94 -19.40
CA ASP A 281 7.07 6.23 -19.68
C ASP A 281 6.92 7.63 -20.29
N ALA A 282 7.60 8.62 -19.72
CA ALA A 282 7.70 9.99 -20.24
C ALA A 282 8.27 10.01 -21.67
N PHE A 283 9.33 9.24 -21.94
CA PHE A 283 9.92 9.11 -23.27
C PHE A 283 8.91 8.55 -24.29
N ARG A 284 8.22 7.45 -23.95
CA ARG A 284 7.26 6.79 -24.86
C ARG A 284 6.03 7.65 -25.12
N ALA A 285 5.48 8.28 -24.08
CA ALA A 285 4.39 9.24 -24.19
C ALA A 285 4.76 10.45 -25.07
N ALA A 286 5.95 11.03 -24.88
CA ALA A 286 6.44 12.13 -25.71
C ALA A 286 6.66 11.72 -27.17
N PHE A 287 7.18 10.52 -27.43
CA PHE A 287 7.30 9.97 -28.78
C PHE A 287 5.92 9.84 -29.44
N ALA A 288 4.92 9.32 -28.72
CA ALA A 288 3.54 9.16 -29.18
C ALA A 288 2.86 10.52 -29.45
N VAL A 289 3.01 11.51 -28.56
CA VAL A 289 2.53 12.89 -28.76
C VAL A 289 3.11 13.46 -30.06
N ALA A 290 4.43 13.44 -30.22
CA ALA A 290 5.10 13.99 -31.40
C ALA A 290 4.72 13.26 -32.70
N LEU A 291 4.48 11.95 -32.63
CA LEU A 291 4.00 11.14 -33.76
C LEU A 291 2.59 11.57 -34.20
N VAL A 292 1.66 11.79 -33.26
CA VAL A 292 0.29 12.27 -33.56
C VAL A 292 0.25 13.74 -33.98
N GLU A 293 1.25 14.53 -33.58
CA GLU A 293 1.49 15.87 -34.13
C GLU A 293 2.05 15.84 -35.57
N GLY A 294 2.36 14.66 -36.13
CA GLY A 294 2.87 14.49 -37.49
C GLY A 294 4.33 14.91 -37.65
N ARG A 295 5.11 14.94 -36.56
CA ARG A 295 6.50 15.39 -36.60
C ARG A 295 7.41 14.34 -37.26
N PRO A 296 8.53 14.75 -37.89
CA PRO A 296 9.51 13.80 -38.42
C PRO A 296 10.08 12.90 -37.31
N LEU A 297 10.37 11.62 -37.59
CA LEU A 297 10.84 10.66 -36.58
C LEU A 297 12.06 11.14 -35.76
N ARG A 298 12.98 11.89 -36.38
CA ARG A 298 14.13 12.50 -35.66
C ARG A 298 13.69 13.51 -34.60
N GLU A 299 12.65 14.29 -34.87
CA GLU A 299 12.05 15.21 -33.90
C GLU A 299 11.26 14.47 -32.82
N CYS A 300 10.55 13.40 -33.17
CA CYS A 300 9.86 12.55 -32.18
C CYS A 300 10.84 11.97 -31.17
N LEU A 301 11.96 11.40 -31.65
CA LEU A 301 13.04 10.90 -30.79
C LEU A 301 13.65 12.01 -29.92
N ARG A 302 13.87 13.20 -30.49
CA ARG A 302 14.47 14.34 -29.78
C ARG A 302 13.56 14.89 -28.67
N PHE A 303 12.27 15.02 -28.95
CA PHE A 303 11.26 15.42 -27.97
C PHE A 303 11.07 14.35 -26.88
N ALA A 304 11.08 13.07 -27.26
CA ALA A 304 11.08 11.95 -26.33
C ALA A 304 12.29 11.94 -25.39
N SER A 305 13.49 12.17 -25.94
CA SER A 305 14.74 12.26 -25.16
C SER A 305 14.72 13.44 -24.19
N ALA A 306 14.16 14.60 -24.59
CA ALA A 306 13.97 15.73 -23.68
C ALA A 306 13.01 15.38 -22.53
N ALA A 307 11.89 14.72 -22.80
CA ALA A 307 10.91 14.36 -21.77
C ALA A 307 11.47 13.36 -20.76
N GLY A 308 12.10 12.28 -21.24
CA GLY A 308 12.80 11.32 -20.38
C GLY A 308 13.93 11.97 -19.57
N GLY A 309 14.71 12.85 -20.20
CA GLY A 309 15.77 13.62 -19.55
C GLY A 309 15.29 14.46 -18.37
N ILE A 310 14.20 15.21 -18.54
CA ILE A 310 13.63 16.02 -17.45
C ILE A 310 13.09 15.12 -16.34
N ALA A 311 12.39 14.02 -16.67
CA ALA A 311 11.91 13.07 -15.69
C ALA A 311 13.05 12.52 -14.81
N THR A 312 14.20 12.15 -15.39
CA THR A 312 15.34 11.63 -14.61
C THR A 312 15.94 12.60 -13.59
N SER A 313 15.66 13.90 -13.70
CA SER A 313 16.17 14.95 -12.80
C SER A 313 15.29 15.20 -11.57
N ARG A 314 14.16 14.49 -11.44
CA ARG A 314 13.14 14.67 -10.41
C ARG A 314 12.90 13.35 -9.68
N MET A 315 12.28 13.41 -8.51
CA MET A 315 11.95 12.22 -7.69
C MET A 315 10.54 11.70 -8.02
N GLY A 316 10.39 10.38 -8.13
CA GLY A 316 9.10 9.69 -8.25
C GLY A 316 8.54 9.56 -9.67
N ALA A 317 7.40 8.88 -9.78
CA ALA A 317 6.69 8.61 -11.03
C ALA A 317 5.94 9.84 -11.57
N VAL A 318 4.61 9.93 -11.38
CA VAL A 318 3.80 11.09 -11.80
C VAL A 318 4.40 12.47 -11.42
N PRO A 319 5.02 12.68 -10.23
CA PRO A 319 5.65 13.96 -9.89
C PRO A 319 6.84 14.37 -10.77
N SER A 320 7.55 13.44 -11.44
CA SER A 320 8.68 13.78 -12.31
C SER A 320 8.27 14.19 -13.72
N LEU A 321 7.11 13.72 -14.19
CA LEU A 321 6.65 13.84 -15.58
C LEU A 321 6.60 15.31 -16.05
N PRO A 322 7.23 15.67 -17.18
CA PRO A 322 7.37 17.06 -17.58
C PRO A 322 6.14 17.64 -18.27
N GLY A 323 6.03 18.97 -18.22
CA GLY A 323 5.10 19.74 -19.05
C GLY A 323 5.59 19.95 -20.48
N ARG A 324 4.68 20.29 -21.40
CA ARG A 324 5.01 20.59 -22.81
C ARG A 324 6.13 21.64 -22.96
N GLN A 325 5.97 22.80 -22.33
CA GLN A 325 6.81 23.97 -22.57
C GLN A 325 8.28 23.72 -22.21
N GLU A 326 8.55 23.09 -21.06
CA GLU A 326 9.93 22.76 -20.65
C GLU A 326 10.55 21.68 -21.54
N THR A 327 9.75 20.72 -22.01
CA THR A 327 10.20 19.68 -22.94
C THR A 327 10.59 20.28 -24.30
N GLU A 328 9.80 21.22 -24.82
CA GLU A 328 10.13 21.97 -26.05
C GLU A 328 11.40 22.82 -25.88
N GLN A 329 11.56 23.50 -24.74
CA GLN A 329 12.76 24.29 -24.44
C GLN A 329 14.03 23.43 -24.41
N LEU A 330 14.02 22.31 -23.69
CA LEU A 330 15.16 21.40 -23.65
C LEU A 330 15.43 20.81 -25.05
N ALA A 331 14.39 20.35 -25.75
CA ALA A 331 14.51 19.82 -27.10
C ALA A 331 15.11 20.86 -28.09
N ALA A 332 14.77 22.14 -27.97
CA ALA A 332 15.34 23.20 -28.80
C ALA A 332 16.82 23.49 -28.48
N SER A 333 17.19 23.51 -27.18
CA SER A 333 18.49 24.00 -26.72
C SER A 333 19.72 23.26 -27.29
N SER A 334 19.61 21.96 -27.56
CA SER A 334 20.70 21.13 -28.10
C SER A 334 20.94 21.30 -29.61
N GLY A 335 20.39 22.35 -30.24
CA GLY A 335 20.37 22.52 -31.70
C GLY A 335 21.43 23.46 -32.28
N SER A 336 22.13 24.23 -31.44
CA SER A 336 22.94 25.40 -31.86
C SER A 336 24.46 25.17 -31.86
N GLY A 337 24.94 23.95 -31.58
CA GLY A 337 26.37 23.64 -31.35
C GLY A 337 27.19 23.15 -32.55
N GLY A 338 26.68 23.20 -33.79
CA GLY A 338 27.31 22.55 -34.95
C GLY A 338 27.73 23.50 -36.06
N GLY A 339 28.95 24.04 -36.01
CA GLY A 339 29.50 24.83 -37.13
C GLY A 339 30.92 25.38 -36.90
N GLY A 340 31.93 24.70 -37.45
CA GLY A 340 33.32 25.17 -37.48
C GLY A 340 34.34 24.06 -37.21
N GLY A 341 34.78 23.37 -38.26
CA GLY A 341 35.82 22.33 -38.15
C GLY A 341 37.23 22.87 -38.34
N SER A 342 38.23 22.09 -37.92
CA SER A 342 39.49 21.92 -38.67
C SER A 342 40.23 20.67 -38.22
N ASP A 343 40.92 20.02 -39.16
CA ASP A 343 41.79 18.88 -38.92
C ASP A 343 42.88 19.18 -37.87
N ARG A 344 43.27 18.14 -37.12
CA ARG A 344 44.69 17.75 -37.03
C ARG A 344 44.88 16.31 -36.58
N SER A 345 45.51 15.54 -37.46
CA SER A 345 46.05 14.21 -37.22
C SER A 345 47.30 14.21 -36.33
N GLY A 346 47.47 13.15 -35.53
CA GLY A 346 48.77 12.53 -35.30
C GLY A 346 49.32 12.55 -33.87
N GLY A 347 49.93 11.43 -33.47
CA GLY A 347 50.96 11.40 -32.43
C GLY A 347 50.63 10.54 -31.20
N GLU A 348 50.94 9.25 -31.26
CA GLU A 348 51.21 8.47 -30.03
C GLU A 348 52.52 8.95 -29.39
N THR A 349 52.62 8.91 -28.06
CA THR A 349 53.78 8.33 -27.36
C THR A 349 53.49 8.19 -25.86
N ALA A 350 54.00 7.12 -25.25
CA ALA A 350 53.87 6.85 -23.82
C ALA A 350 54.95 7.56 -22.99
N GLY A 351 54.63 7.90 -21.75
CA GLY A 351 55.58 8.40 -20.75
C GLY A 351 55.09 8.08 -19.33
N ALA A 352 55.83 7.26 -18.59
CA ALA A 352 55.40 6.74 -17.30
C ALA A 352 55.90 7.58 -16.11
N ALA A 353 55.06 7.63 -15.07
CA ALA A 353 55.36 7.76 -13.64
C ALA A 353 56.48 8.71 -13.15
N THR A 354 56.10 9.62 -12.25
CA THR A 354 56.68 9.68 -10.88
C THR A 354 55.75 10.48 -9.96
N GLY A 355 55.67 10.11 -8.69
CA GLY A 355 54.69 10.68 -7.74
C GLY A 355 55.21 11.87 -6.92
N ALA A 356 54.28 12.61 -6.32
CA ALA A 356 54.55 13.55 -5.23
C ALA A 356 53.40 13.51 -4.21
N ALA A 357 53.73 13.63 -2.92
CA ALA A 357 52.82 13.37 -1.81
C ALA A 357 51.87 14.55 -1.50
N ALA A 358 50.73 14.23 -0.88
CA ALA A 358 49.76 15.20 -0.41
C ALA A 358 50.27 16.03 0.80
N ARG A 359 49.99 17.34 0.80
CA ARG A 359 49.83 18.17 2.01
C ARG A 359 48.70 19.19 1.78
N PRO A 360 47.99 19.64 2.84
CA PRO A 360 46.67 20.26 2.72
C PRO A 360 46.73 21.78 2.49
N VAL A 361 45.64 22.33 1.93
CA VAL A 361 45.39 23.77 1.83
C VAL A 361 44.30 24.19 2.83
N ALA A 362 44.46 25.39 3.38
CA ALA A 362 43.84 25.83 4.63
C ALA A 362 42.39 26.32 4.52
N ALA A 363 41.74 26.40 5.68
CA ALA A 363 40.41 26.99 5.84
C ALA A 363 40.43 28.54 5.76
N GLY A 364 39.36 29.09 5.21
CA GLY A 364 39.00 30.50 5.25
C GLY A 364 37.70 30.72 4.48
N GLY A 365 36.74 31.54 4.93
CA GLY A 365 36.61 32.19 6.23
C GLY A 365 35.20 32.78 6.31
N ALA A 366 34.43 32.44 7.36
CA ALA A 366 33.06 32.93 7.51
C ALA A 366 33.05 34.35 8.10
N ALA A 367 32.47 35.30 7.37
CA ALA A 367 32.26 36.66 7.88
C ALA A 367 31.08 36.69 8.86
N ALA A 368 31.28 37.33 10.01
CA ALA A 368 30.26 37.51 11.03
C ALA A 368 29.77 38.96 11.08
N CYS A 369 28.47 39.16 11.34
CA CYS A 369 27.95 40.24 12.19
C CYS A 369 26.44 40.10 12.42
N GLY A 370 25.94 40.49 13.60
CA GLY A 370 24.49 40.64 13.84
C GLY A 370 23.91 40.02 15.13
N VAL A 371 24.59 40.11 16.28
CA VAL A 371 23.98 39.71 17.57
C VAL A 371 23.07 40.84 18.09
N GLY A 372 21.76 40.67 17.95
CA GLY A 372 20.74 41.48 18.63
C GLY A 372 20.16 40.72 19.82
N THR A 373 20.16 41.33 20.99
CA THR A 373 19.71 40.70 22.25
C THR A 373 18.19 40.74 22.40
N CYS A 374 17.58 39.62 22.83
CA CYS A 374 16.23 39.60 23.39
C CYS A 374 16.09 38.57 24.52
N ALA A 375 15.42 39.03 25.58
CA ALA A 375 15.22 38.46 26.90
C ALA A 375 15.02 36.93 27.04
N SER A 376 15.64 36.42 28.11
CA SER A 376 15.23 35.28 28.97
C SER A 376 13.91 34.55 28.64
N LYS A 377 14.01 33.25 28.32
CA LYS A 377 12.93 32.30 28.59
C LYS A 377 12.93 31.94 30.10
N PRO A 378 11.76 31.74 30.73
CA PRO A 378 11.69 31.42 32.14
C PRO A 378 12.19 29.99 32.41
N THR A 379 13.02 29.85 33.45
CA THR A 379 13.33 28.56 34.06
C THR A 379 12.12 28.04 34.82
N LEU A 380 11.51 26.96 34.33
CA LEU A 380 10.60 26.16 35.16
C LEU A 380 11.44 25.41 36.20
N GLY A 381 11.39 25.90 37.44
CA GLY A 381 11.93 25.18 38.60
C GLY A 381 11.15 23.88 38.87
N PRO A 382 11.62 23.02 39.78
CA PRO A 382 10.96 21.76 40.11
C PRO A 382 9.59 22.04 40.73
N ALA A 383 8.53 21.82 39.97
CA ALA A 383 7.17 21.88 40.49
C ALA A 383 7.02 20.81 41.58
N ALA A 384 6.62 21.23 42.78
CA ALA A 384 6.39 20.32 43.89
C ALA A 384 5.31 19.30 43.51
N MET A 385 5.59 18.01 43.78
CA MET A 385 4.64 16.93 43.54
C MET A 385 3.38 17.16 44.40
N PRO A 386 2.17 17.20 43.81
CA PRO A 386 0.94 17.19 44.60
C PRO A 386 0.85 15.91 45.43
N ALA A 387 0.42 16.05 46.69
CA ALA A 387 0.19 14.91 47.56
C ALA A 387 -1.01 14.08 47.09
N ALA A 388 -0.87 12.75 47.14
CA ALA A 388 -1.90 11.71 47.00
C ALA A 388 -2.85 11.82 45.78
N MET A 389 -2.64 10.95 44.78
CA MET A 389 -3.69 10.65 43.79
C MET A 389 -4.85 9.87 44.45
N PRO A 390 -6.12 10.07 44.03
CA PRO A 390 -7.25 9.29 44.53
C PRO A 390 -7.07 7.78 44.29
N GLN A 391 -7.47 6.96 45.26
CA GLN A 391 -7.18 5.51 45.28
C GLN A 391 -8.10 4.65 44.38
N ASP A 392 -8.95 5.27 43.55
CA ASP A 392 -10.05 4.59 42.85
C ASP A 392 -9.70 4.08 41.44
N CYS A 393 -8.46 3.64 41.23
CA CYS A 393 -8.06 2.93 40.01
C CYS A 393 -7.97 1.41 40.30
N PRO A 394 -8.85 0.56 39.74
CA PRO A 394 -8.88 -0.87 40.06
C PRO A 394 -7.80 -1.69 39.33
N HIS A 395 -6.86 -1.04 38.64
CA HIS A 395 -5.88 -1.67 37.77
C HIS A 395 -4.48 -1.61 38.39
N GLN A 396 -3.77 -2.75 38.37
CA GLN A 396 -2.39 -2.84 38.80
C GLN A 396 -1.46 -2.61 37.60
N PHE A 397 -0.55 -1.65 37.72
CA PHE A 397 0.33 -1.25 36.62
C PHE A 397 1.69 -1.95 36.71
N ALA A 398 2.15 -2.48 35.56
CA ALA A 398 3.44 -3.15 35.41
C ALA A 398 4.32 -2.47 34.35
N ALA A 399 5.65 -2.54 34.52
CA ALA A 399 6.61 -2.02 33.56
C ALA A 399 7.78 -3.00 33.35
N ARG A 400 8.44 -2.89 32.19
CA ARG A 400 9.57 -3.75 31.80
C ARG A 400 10.81 -3.42 32.63
N LEU A 401 11.31 -4.39 33.41
CA LEU A 401 12.45 -4.19 34.32
C LEU A 401 13.73 -3.71 33.60
N ASN A 402 14.01 -4.23 32.39
CA ASN A 402 15.15 -3.82 31.56
C ASN A 402 15.15 -2.32 31.18
N SER A 403 14.04 -1.60 31.29
CA SER A 403 14.02 -0.16 31.02
C SER A 403 14.73 0.65 32.12
N MET A 404 15.02 0.05 33.30
CA MET A 404 15.64 0.73 34.44
C MET A 404 17.17 0.84 34.34
N SER A 405 17.81 0.10 33.42
CA SER A 405 19.23 0.27 33.09
C SER A 405 19.50 1.47 32.18
N ALA A 406 18.46 2.00 31.51
CA ALA A 406 18.60 3.18 30.68
C ALA A 406 18.85 4.45 31.52
N ARG A 407 19.59 5.40 30.94
CA ARG A 407 19.85 6.73 31.52
C ARG A 407 20.30 6.68 33.00
N ARG A 408 21.35 5.91 33.30
CA ARG A 408 21.99 5.88 34.64
C ARG A 408 22.62 7.22 35.02
N ASP A 409 22.88 8.11 34.06
CA ASP A 409 23.27 9.51 34.28
C ASP A 409 22.20 10.32 35.06
N LEU A 410 20.94 9.85 35.06
CA LEU A 410 19.83 10.43 35.80
C LEU A 410 19.49 9.65 37.09
N ALA A 411 20.31 8.68 37.50
CA ALA A 411 20.06 7.89 38.70
C ALA A 411 20.42 8.66 39.97
N GLY A 412 19.49 8.72 40.92
CA GLY A 412 19.72 9.31 42.24
C GLY A 412 20.42 8.36 43.22
N PRO A 413 20.88 8.83 44.38
CA PRO A 413 21.57 8.01 45.39
C PRO A 413 20.71 6.89 46.01
N THR A 414 19.43 6.81 45.65
CA THR A 414 18.46 5.79 46.10
C THR A 414 18.08 4.78 45.01
N ASP A 415 18.64 4.87 43.79
CA ASP A 415 18.25 4.05 42.62
C ASP A 415 19.06 2.74 42.47
N GLY A 416 19.63 2.28 43.59
CA GLY A 416 20.37 1.02 43.72
C GLY A 416 21.60 0.87 42.80
N ALA A 417 22.15 -0.33 42.80
CA ALA A 417 23.17 -0.74 41.83
C ALA A 417 22.57 -0.86 40.42
N ASP A 418 23.42 -1.02 39.40
CA ASP A 418 22.95 -1.29 38.02
C ASP A 418 22.78 -2.80 37.78
N ASP A 419 21.93 -3.40 38.62
CA ASP A 419 21.58 -4.82 38.62
C ASP A 419 20.07 -5.02 38.83
N VAL A 420 19.59 -6.27 38.76
CA VAL A 420 18.17 -6.62 38.90
C VAL A 420 17.55 -6.06 40.18
N LEU A 421 18.28 -6.03 41.30
CA LEU A 421 17.75 -5.59 42.59
C LEU A 421 17.69 -4.05 42.66
N GLY A 422 18.71 -3.36 42.16
CA GLY A 422 18.69 -1.90 42.03
C GLY A 422 17.69 -1.41 40.98
N TRP A 423 17.46 -2.18 39.92
CA TRP A 423 16.40 -1.90 38.94
C TRP A 423 15.02 -2.00 39.58
N LEU A 424 14.74 -3.01 40.43
CA LEU A 424 13.49 -3.09 41.19
C LEU A 424 13.31 -1.87 42.12
N GLN A 425 14.37 -1.45 42.81
CA GLN A 425 14.35 -0.24 43.66
C GLN A 425 14.08 1.03 42.86
N ARG A 426 14.70 1.18 41.68
CA ARG A 426 14.46 2.31 40.77
C ARG A 426 13.04 2.31 40.23
N GLN A 427 12.49 1.14 39.92
CA GLN A 427 11.14 0.96 39.39
C GLN A 427 10.05 1.28 40.45
N ALA A 428 10.31 0.98 41.72
CA ALA A 428 9.43 1.31 42.86
C ALA A 428 9.14 2.81 43.02
N ARG A 429 9.97 3.67 42.44
CA ARG A 429 9.80 5.13 42.50
C ARG A 429 8.77 5.66 41.50
N ILE A 430 8.25 4.82 40.60
CA ILE A 430 7.24 5.20 39.60
C ILE A 430 5.86 5.24 40.29
N PRO A 431 5.22 6.42 40.45
CA PRO A 431 3.97 6.52 41.19
C PRO A 431 2.85 5.70 40.52
N GLY A 432 2.21 4.83 41.29
CA GLY A 432 1.14 3.95 40.81
C GLY A 432 1.59 2.60 40.24
N LEU A 433 2.90 2.35 40.08
CA LEU A 433 3.39 1.05 39.67
C LEU A 433 3.33 0.06 40.84
N SER A 434 2.78 -1.13 40.60
CA SER A 434 2.58 -2.16 41.64
C SER A 434 3.05 -3.56 41.22
N LEU A 435 3.45 -3.76 39.96
CA LEU A 435 3.86 -5.07 39.44
C LEU A 435 5.10 -4.98 38.52
N VAL A 436 5.81 -6.11 38.35
CA VAL A 436 7.04 -6.22 37.54
C VAL A 436 7.03 -7.49 36.67
N ALA A 437 7.31 -7.35 35.37
CA ALA A 437 7.53 -8.49 34.49
C ALA A 437 9.03 -8.84 34.40
N PHE A 438 9.38 -10.09 34.69
CA PHE A 438 10.74 -10.63 34.62
C PHE A 438 10.98 -11.32 33.27
N ASN A 439 12.23 -11.33 32.80
CA ASN A 439 12.70 -12.20 31.72
C ASN A 439 13.49 -13.37 32.35
N HIS A 440 13.16 -14.62 32.03
CA HIS A 440 13.95 -15.79 32.41
C HIS A 440 14.78 -16.28 31.22
N PRO A 441 16.09 -16.59 31.36
CA PRO A 441 16.88 -16.57 32.60
C PRO A 441 17.46 -15.20 32.97
N GLN A 442 17.36 -14.19 32.09
CA GLN A 442 18.08 -12.91 32.17
C GLN A 442 18.01 -12.18 33.52
N HIS A 443 16.88 -12.22 34.23
CA HIS A 443 16.65 -11.53 35.50
C HIS A 443 16.64 -12.45 36.73
N THR A 444 16.68 -13.77 36.51
CA THR A 444 16.56 -14.77 37.57
C THR A 444 17.87 -15.54 37.81
N ALA A 445 18.74 -15.61 36.80
CA ALA A 445 20.04 -16.25 36.91
C ALA A 445 20.90 -15.56 37.98
N GLY A 446 21.56 -16.35 38.83
CA GLY A 446 22.36 -15.85 39.95
C GLY A 446 21.56 -15.39 41.18
N HIS A 447 20.22 -15.44 41.13
CA HIS A 447 19.34 -15.09 42.25
C HIS A 447 18.52 -16.29 42.71
N THR A 448 18.05 -16.24 43.96
CA THR A 448 17.05 -17.19 44.47
C THR A 448 15.64 -16.56 44.47
N PRO A 449 14.59 -17.39 44.37
CA PRO A 449 13.20 -16.92 44.47
C PRO A 449 12.91 -16.18 45.78
N ALA A 450 13.54 -16.59 46.88
CA ALA A 450 13.42 -15.91 48.16
C ALA A 450 14.01 -14.49 48.14
N GLN A 451 15.17 -14.29 47.49
CA GLN A 451 15.78 -12.96 47.33
C GLN A 451 14.93 -12.04 46.45
N LEU A 452 14.43 -12.53 45.31
CA LEU A 452 13.60 -11.70 44.43
C LEU A 452 12.24 -11.37 45.05
N ARG A 453 11.59 -12.31 45.76
CA ARG A 453 10.37 -12.01 46.55
C ARG A 453 10.63 -11.00 47.68
N ALA A 454 11.74 -11.11 48.39
CA ALA A 454 12.11 -10.14 49.43
C ALA A 454 12.38 -8.74 48.86
N ALA A 455 13.04 -8.65 47.69
CA ALA A 455 13.28 -7.40 46.99
C ALA A 455 11.99 -6.75 46.47
N LEU A 456 11.10 -7.55 45.86
CA LEU A 456 9.76 -7.13 45.45
C LEU A 456 8.95 -6.59 46.62
N ALA A 457 8.90 -7.32 47.75
CA ALA A 457 8.20 -6.88 48.96
C ALA A 457 8.80 -5.59 49.56
N ALA A 458 10.13 -5.47 49.61
CA ALA A 458 10.80 -4.25 50.07
C ALA A 458 10.59 -3.05 49.14
N ALA A 459 10.33 -3.31 47.85
CA ALA A 459 9.99 -2.32 46.83
C ALA A 459 8.49 -1.97 46.78
N GLY A 460 7.62 -2.72 47.48
CA GLY A 460 6.16 -2.54 47.38
C GLY A 460 5.56 -3.04 46.05
N LEU A 461 6.25 -3.95 45.36
CA LEU A 461 5.89 -4.47 44.03
C LEU A 461 5.57 -5.97 44.08
N GLY A 462 4.71 -6.45 43.18
CA GLY A 462 4.50 -7.88 42.88
C GLY A 462 5.12 -8.30 41.53
N ALA A 463 5.03 -9.58 41.18
CA ALA A 463 5.43 -10.06 39.85
C ALA A 463 4.21 -10.19 38.92
N ALA A 464 4.34 -9.74 37.67
CA ALA A 464 3.28 -9.76 36.65
C ALA A 464 3.40 -10.93 35.66
N ALA A 465 4.62 -11.31 35.28
CA ALA A 465 4.89 -12.33 34.26
C ALA A 465 6.36 -12.79 34.36
N VAL A 466 6.68 -14.00 33.87
CA VAL A 466 8.05 -14.45 33.64
C VAL A 466 8.19 -14.84 32.16
N ALA A 467 8.59 -13.86 31.35
CA ALA A 467 8.76 -14.04 29.91
C ALA A 467 10.04 -14.86 29.64
N LEU A 468 9.89 -16.05 29.04
CA LEU A 468 11.03 -16.84 28.59
C LEU A 468 11.80 -16.11 27.48
N ARG A 469 13.12 -16.11 27.61
CA ARG A 469 14.09 -15.67 26.60
C ARG A 469 15.07 -16.80 26.37
N PHE A 470 15.21 -17.22 25.12
CA PHE A 470 16.26 -18.14 24.74
C PHE A 470 17.59 -17.38 24.55
N PRO A 471 18.68 -17.83 25.19
CA PRO A 471 20.04 -17.34 24.91
C PRO A 471 20.45 -17.44 23.44
N GLU A 472 21.56 -16.79 23.09
CA GLU A 472 22.11 -16.74 21.73
C GLU A 472 22.43 -18.13 21.15
N ASP A 473 22.76 -19.11 22.01
CA ASP A 473 22.96 -20.52 21.65
C ASP A 473 21.77 -21.18 20.94
N TYR A 474 20.58 -20.57 21.01
CA TYR A 474 19.34 -21.02 20.35
C TYR A 474 18.99 -20.24 19.07
N ALA A 475 19.90 -19.41 18.54
CA ALA A 475 19.64 -18.56 17.36
C ALA A 475 19.21 -19.33 16.11
N LEU A 476 19.56 -20.62 15.99
CA LEU A 476 19.15 -21.52 14.91
C LEU A 476 17.88 -22.33 15.22
N GLY A 477 17.06 -21.85 16.17
CA GLY A 477 15.81 -22.46 16.62
C GLY A 477 15.94 -23.08 18.01
N ALA A 478 14.89 -22.91 18.83
CA ALA A 478 14.81 -23.43 20.19
C ALA A 478 14.05 -24.77 20.24
N PHE A 479 12.72 -24.73 20.42
CA PHE A 479 11.87 -25.91 20.34
C PHE A 479 11.88 -26.57 18.95
N THR A 480 12.23 -25.81 17.92
CA THR A 480 12.30 -26.22 16.51
C THR A 480 13.73 -26.46 16.02
N SER A 481 14.74 -26.39 16.89
CA SER A 481 16.15 -26.65 16.54
C SER A 481 16.30 -27.98 15.81
N PRO A 482 17.15 -28.12 14.76
CA PRO A 482 17.45 -29.43 14.19
C PRO A 482 18.15 -30.36 15.19
N ASP A 483 18.93 -29.82 16.13
CA ASP A 483 19.60 -30.59 17.19
C ASP A 483 18.61 -31.06 18.29
N PRO A 484 18.46 -32.38 18.51
CA PRO A 484 17.63 -32.91 19.58
C PRO A 484 18.09 -32.54 21.00
N GLN A 485 19.37 -32.19 21.20
CA GLN A 485 19.86 -31.73 22.51
C GLN A 485 19.37 -30.30 22.78
N LEU A 486 19.57 -29.35 21.85
CA LEU A 486 19.00 -28.01 21.94
C LEU A 486 17.48 -28.00 22.12
N ARG A 487 16.71 -28.84 21.42
CA ARG A 487 15.25 -28.94 21.67
C ARG A 487 14.92 -29.36 23.10
N ARG A 488 15.65 -30.32 23.67
CA ARG A 488 15.46 -30.74 25.07
C ARG A 488 15.90 -29.66 26.06
N ALA A 489 16.99 -28.95 25.78
CA ALA A 489 17.46 -27.84 26.58
C ALA A 489 16.47 -26.67 26.57
N ALA A 490 15.87 -26.36 25.41
CA ALA A 490 14.81 -25.36 25.27
C ALA A 490 13.56 -25.71 26.10
N VAL A 491 13.14 -26.98 26.09
CA VAL A 491 12.03 -27.46 26.95
C VAL A 491 12.40 -27.39 28.44
N ALA A 492 13.64 -27.73 28.81
CA ALA A 492 14.10 -27.62 30.20
C ALA A 492 14.13 -26.17 30.68
N LEU A 493 14.63 -25.24 29.85
CA LEU A 493 14.65 -23.80 30.12
C LEU A 493 13.24 -23.21 30.19
N ALA A 494 12.32 -23.64 29.32
CA ALA A 494 10.92 -23.25 29.37
C ALA A 494 10.23 -23.74 30.65
N ALA A 495 10.43 -25.00 31.03
CA ALA A 495 9.93 -25.56 32.27
C ALA A 495 10.54 -24.90 33.52
N GLU A 496 11.79 -24.41 33.42
CA GLU A 496 12.40 -23.58 34.47
C GLU A 496 11.75 -22.19 34.53
N GLY A 497 11.50 -21.54 33.39
CA GLY A 497 10.71 -20.32 33.31
C GLY A 497 9.34 -20.47 33.97
N CYS A 498 8.63 -21.57 33.73
CA CYS A 498 7.35 -21.86 34.39
C CYS A 498 7.49 -22.09 35.91
N ARG A 499 8.58 -22.69 36.40
CA ARG A 499 8.84 -22.79 37.86
C ARG A 499 9.08 -21.41 38.47
N TRP A 500 9.88 -20.56 37.82
CA TRP A 500 10.07 -19.16 38.23
C TRP A 500 8.77 -18.36 38.21
N ALA A 501 7.92 -18.59 37.20
CA ALA A 501 6.60 -17.99 37.10
C ALA A 501 5.74 -18.35 38.33
N ALA A 502 5.62 -19.65 38.63
CA ALA A 502 4.89 -20.13 39.81
C ALA A 502 5.46 -19.63 41.14
N GLU A 503 6.79 -19.61 41.30
CA GLU A 503 7.45 -19.20 42.55
C GLU A 503 7.48 -17.69 42.77
N LEU A 504 7.41 -16.87 41.71
CA LEU A 504 7.28 -15.41 41.82
C LEU A 504 5.82 -14.93 41.82
N GLY A 505 4.88 -15.75 41.36
CA GLY A 505 3.43 -15.44 41.31
C GLY A 505 2.95 -14.86 39.98
N ALA A 506 3.42 -15.39 38.85
CA ALA A 506 3.34 -14.84 37.49
C ALA A 506 2.95 -15.91 36.40
N PRO A 507 2.30 -15.57 35.25
CA PRO A 507 1.89 -16.53 34.16
C PRO A 507 2.70 -16.71 32.82
N ASP A 508 2.51 -15.92 31.74
CA ASP A 508 2.31 -16.39 30.32
C ASP A 508 3.52 -16.73 29.37
N LEU A 509 3.29 -17.48 28.26
CA LEU A 509 4.31 -18.01 27.29
C LEU A 509 3.80 -18.34 25.83
N ILE A 510 4.64 -18.34 24.75
CA ILE A 510 4.25 -18.40 23.29
C ILE A 510 5.30 -19.13 22.33
N VAL A 511 4.90 -19.79 21.20
CA VAL A 511 5.74 -20.63 20.24
C VAL A 511 5.23 -20.73 18.72
N ASP A 512 5.57 -21.80 17.94
CA ASP A 512 5.69 -22.06 16.44
C ASP A 512 4.47 -22.62 15.64
N TYR A 513 4.28 -22.27 14.34
CA TYR A 513 3.01 -22.29 13.55
C TYR A 513 2.26 -23.60 13.19
N PRO A 514 2.65 -24.52 12.27
CA PRO A 514 1.75 -25.65 11.91
C PRO A 514 1.59 -26.64 13.08
N ALA A 515 2.66 -26.78 13.87
CA ALA A 515 2.61 -27.43 15.17
C ALA A 515 1.68 -26.66 16.12
N ALA A 516 1.77 -25.33 16.23
CA ALA A 516 0.83 -24.54 17.04
C ALA A 516 -0.62 -24.62 16.56
N TRP A 517 -0.92 -24.82 15.26
CA TRP A 517 -2.31 -25.05 14.86
C TRP A 517 -2.85 -26.35 15.45
N GLN A 518 -2.08 -27.44 15.33
CA GLN A 518 -2.44 -28.73 15.93
C GLN A 518 -2.44 -28.69 17.46
N HIS A 519 -1.48 -27.98 18.08
CA HIS A 519 -1.42 -27.78 19.53
C HIS A 519 -2.53 -26.86 20.04
N ALA A 520 -2.97 -25.86 19.28
CA ALA A 520 -4.10 -24.99 19.62
C ALA A 520 -5.40 -25.80 19.56
N VAL A 521 -5.65 -26.55 18.49
CA VAL A 521 -6.82 -27.45 18.39
C VAL A 521 -6.81 -28.49 19.52
N ALA A 522 -5.67 -29.11 19.82
CA ALA A 522 -5.54 -30.07 20.91
C ALA A 522 -5.71 -29.42 22.30
N GLY A 523 -5.14 -28.23 22.50
CA GLY A 523 -5.21 -27.47 23.75
C GLY A 523 -6.61 -26.96 24.05
N TYR A 524 -7.31 -26.39 23.05
CA TYR A 524 -8.69 -25.95 23.20
C TYR A 524 -9.67 -27.12 23.41
N ARG A 525 -9.41 -28.30 22.80
CA ARG A 525 -10.12 -29.55 23.14
C ARG A 525 -9.94 -29.92 24.61
N GLN A 526 -8.69 -30.02 25.07
CA GLN A 526 -8.37 -30.37 26.46
C GLN A 526 -8.94 -29.37 27.46
N LEU A 527 -8.89 -28.07 27.15
CA LEU A 527 -9.49 -27.01 27.96
C LEU A 527 -11.02 -27.16 28.04
N ALA A 528 -11.69 -27.32 26.90
CA ALA A 528 -13.14 -27.50 26.84
C ALA A 528 -13.61 -28.78 27.55
N ASP A 529 -12.83 -29.87 27.48
CA ASP A 529 -13.08 -31.13 28.18
C ASP A 529 -12.80 -31.07 29.70
N ALA A 530 -11.84 -30.23 30.13
CA ALA A 530 -11.53 -30.02 31.55
C ALA A 530 -12.49 -29.05 32.26
N CYS A 531 -13.24 -28.23 31.51
CA CYS A 531 -14.23 -27.32 32.05
C CYS A 531 -15.40 -28.05 32.74
N ARG A 532 -15.85 -27.53 33.88
CA ARG A 532 -17.06 -28.05 34.55
C ARG A 532 -18.31 -27.87 33.65
N PRO A 533 -19.31 -28.77 33.74
CA PRO A 533 -20.56 -28.62 33.01
C PRO A 533 -21.17 -27.21 33.18
N GLY A 534 -21.52 -26.56 32.06
CA GLY A 534 -22.07 -25.21 32.02
C GLY A 534 -21.03 -24.08 31.81
N VAL A 535 -19.73 -24.35 31.91
CA VAL A 535 -18.69 -23.36 31.57
C VAL A 535 -18.44 -23.36 30.06
N ARG A 536 -18.59 -22.18 29.44
CA ARG A 536 -18.29 -21.93 28.02
C ARG A 536 -16.86 -21.41 27.87
N VAL A 537 -16.13 -21.96 26.91
CA VAL A 537 -14.82 -21.47 26.45
C VAL A 537 -15.05 -20.67 25.17
N SER A 538 -14.53 -19.45 25.12
CA SER A 538 -14.71 -18.53 23.99
C SER A 538 -13.34 -18.07 23.49
N LEU A 539 -13.06 -18.28 22.21
CA LEU A 539 -11.87 -17.73 21.57
C LEU A 539 -12.19 -16.35 21.02
N GLU A 540 -11.48 -15.35 21.53
CA GLU A 540 -11.30 -14.07 20.85
C GLU A 540 -10.06 -14.16 19.96
N PHE A 541 -10.19 -13.75 18.70
CA PHE A 541 -9.10 -13.77 17.74
C PHE A 541 -8.82 -12.36 17.23
N LYS A 542 -7.58 -12.14 16.79
CA LYS A 542 -7.06 -10.84 16.35
C LYS A 542 -6.18 -11.07 15.12
N ALA A 543 -6.30 -10.24 14.08
CA ALA A 543 -5.55 -10.43 12.82
C ALA A 543 -4.03 -10.31 13.00
N THR A 544 -3.61 -9.34 13.82
CA THR A 544 -2.21 -9.01 14.09
C THR A 544 -2.12 -8.26 15.42
N ASP A 545 -1.00 -8.36 16.11
CA ASP A 545 -0.74 -7.62 17.34
C ASP A 545 0.65 -6.96 17.28
N GLU A 546 0.84 -5.90 18.07
CA GLU A 546 2.09 -5.15 18.16
C GLU A 546 3.31 -6.06 18.43
N ALA A 547 3.13 -7.15 19.17
CA ALA A 547 4.19 -8.06 19.57
C ALA A 547 4.58 -9.12 18.51
N THR A 548 3.65 -9.54 17.65
CA THR A 548 3.86 -10.68 16.72
C THR A 548 3.76 -10.30 15.25
N ARG A 549 3.11 -9.18 14.91
CA ARG A 549 2.81 -8.70 13.54
C ARG A 549 1.98 -9.67 12.67
N TRP A 550 1.66 -10.85 13.19
CA TRP A 550 0.91 -11.93 12.56
C TRP A 550 0.23 -12.78 13.66
N SER A 551 -0.94 -13.33 13.37
CA SER A 551 -1.69 -14.20 14.28
C SER A 551 -1.91 -15.58 13.66
N LEU A 552 -1.89 -16.62 14.50
CA LEU A 552 -2.20 -17.99 14.08
C LEU A 552 -3.66 -18.13 13.65
N VAL A 553 -4.57 -17.35 14.24
CA VAL A 553 -6.00 -17.32 13.92
C VAL A 553 -6.36 -15.86 13.58
N PRO A 554 -6.21 -15.42 12.31
CA PRO A 554 -6.32 -14.00 11.99
C PRO A 554 -7.72 -13.52 11.61
N SER A 555 -8.67 -14.43 11.36
CA SER A 555 -9.99 -14.13 10.76
C SER A 555 -11.12 -14.99 11.32
N THR A 556 -12.38 -14.56 11.14
CA THR A 556 -13.57 -15.33 11.49
C THR A 556 -13.59 -16.67 10.77
N GLY A 557 -13.12 -16.71 9.52
CA GLY A 557 -12.98 -17.95 8.76
C GLY A 557 -12.00 -18.93 9.44
N ALA A 558 -10.83 -18.45 9.85
CA ALA A 558 -9.85 -19.27 10.58
C ALA A 558 -10.39 -19.69 11.96
N ALA A 559 -11.07 -18.78 12.67
CA ALA A 559 -11.64 -19.05 13.99
C ALA A 559 -12.78 -20.08 13.94
N LEU A 560 -13.63 -20.03 12.90
CA LEU A 560 -14.66 -21.05 12.66
C LEU A 560 -14.08 -22.38 12.22
N LEU A 561 -13.02 -22.39 11.39
CA LEU A 561 -12.29 -23.61 11.06
C LEU A 561 -11.69 -24.27 12.31
N LEU A 562 -11.06 -23.47 13.18
CA LEU A 562 -10.51 -23.96 14.44
C LEU A 562 -11.62 -24.43 15.40
N ALA A 563 -12.73 -23.69 15.54
CA ALA A 563 -13.86 -24.11 16.38
C ALA A 563 -14.54 -25.40 15.87
N GLY A 564 -14.62 -25.58 14.55
CA GLY A 564 -15.08 -26.82 13.91
C GLY A 564 -14.10 -27.98 14.11
N GLN A 565 -12.79 -27.72 14.09
CA GLN A 565 -11.78 -28.74 14.41
C GLN A 565 -11.74 -29.07 15.90
N VAL A 566 -11.94 -28.11 16.80
CA VAL A 566 -12.04 -28.37 18.25
C VAL A 566 -13.20 -29.31 18.55
N ASP A 567 -14.35 -29.13 17.87
CA ASP A 567 -15.50 -30.02 17.93
C ASP A 567 -16.00 -30.27 19.37
N ARG A 568 -16.33 -29.18 20.07
CA ARG A 568 -16.95 -29.19 21.39
C ARG A 568 -18.12 -28.22 21.45
N SER A 569 -19.21 -28.63 22.12
CA SER A 569 -20.44 -27.84 22.24
C SER A 569 -20.29 -26.64 23.17
N ASN A 570 -19.37 -26.71 24.14
CA ASN A 570 -19.01 -25.61 25.04
C ASN A 570 -17.80 -24.78 24.56
N PHE A 571 -17.34 -24.95 23.31
CA PHE A 571 -16.33 -24.09 22.69
C PHE A 571 -16.94 -23.23 21.58
N GLY A 572 -16.68 -21.92 21.62
CA GLY A 572 -17.20 -20.91 20.69
C GLY A 572 -16.26 -19.71 20.54
N LEU A 573 -16.79 -18.61 20.02
CA LEU A 573 -16.05 -17.40 19.62
C LEU A 573 -16.58 -16.15 20.33
N THR A 574 -15.66 -15.28 20.73
CA THR A 574 -15.92 -13.88 21.03
C THR A 574 -15.47 -13.08 19.82
N LEU A 575 -16.33 -12.25 19.26
CA LEU A 575 -15.96 -11.37 18.15
C LEU A 575 -15.71 -9.95 18.66
N ASP A 576 -14.64 -9.31 18.23
CA ASP A 576 -14.36 -7.89 18.51
C ASP A 576 -14.46 -7.06 17.22
N VAL A 577 -15.22 -5.96 17.25
CA VAL A 577 -15.50 -5.18 16.04
C VAL A 577 -14.24 -4.57 15.44
N GLY A 578 -13.29 -4.09 16.25
CA GLY A 578 -12.02 -3.53 15.85
C GLY A 578 -11.11 -4.59 15.23
N HIS A 579 -11.05 -5.78 15.81
CA HIS A 579 -10.32 -6.92 15.23
C HIS A 579 -10.90 -7.36 13.88
N LEU A 580 -12.24 -7.35 13.72
CA LEU A 580 -12.90 -7.66 12.45
C LEU A 580 -12.60 -6.58 11.39
N LEU A 581 -12.71 -5.30 11.75
CA LEU A 581 -12.38 -4.18 10.86
C LEU A 581 -10.88 -4.17 10.48
N MET A 582 -10.00 -4.49 11.42
CA MET A 582 -8.55 -4.64 11.20
C MET A 582 -8.22 -5.83 10.29
N ALA A 583 -9.03 -6.90 10.32
CA ALA A 583 -8.96 -8.04 9.41
C ALA A 583 -9.60 -7.76 8.02
N GLY A 584 -10.22 -6.60 7.82
CA GLY A 584 -10.95 -6.26 6.59
C GLY A 584 -12.32 -6.95 6.48
N GLU A 585 -12.86 -7.49 7.56
CA GLU A 585 -14.15 -8.20 7.57
C GLU A 585 -15.33 -7.25 7.76
N SER A 586 -16.52 -7.65 7.27
CA SER A 586 -17.78 -7.02 7.66
C SER A 586 -18.23 -7.56 9.02
N PRO A 587 -18.34 -6.72 10.08
CA PRO A 587 -18.71 -7.20 11.41
C PRO A 587 -20.10 -7.87 11.45
N ALA A 588 -21.02 -7.38 10.62
CA ALA A 588 -22.35 -7.96 10.44
C ALA A 588 -22.30 -9.38 9.83
N GLN A 589 -21.44 -9.59 8.81
CA GLN A 589 -21.23 -10.89 8.18
C GLN A 589 -20.62 -11.88 9.18
N SER A 590 -19.61 -11.46 9.94
CA SER A 590 -18.92 -12.33 10.90
C SER A 590 -19.83 -12.75 12.07
N VAL A 591 -20.68 -11.83 12.56
CA VAL A 591 -21.77 -12.16 13.51
C VAL A 591 -22.76 -13.15 12.91
N ALA A 592 -23.17 -12.97 11.64
CA ALA A 592 -24.10 -13.89 10.97
C ALA A 592 -23.51 -15.30 10.81
N LEU A 593 -22.24 -15.42 10.39
CA LEU A 593 -21.56 -16.70 10.22
C LEU A 593 -21.31 -17.42 11.55
N ALA A 594 -20.81 -16.72 12.57
CA ALA A 594 -20.59 -17.29 13.90
C ALA A 594 -21.90 -17.65 14.62
N GLY A 595 -22.97 -16.86 14.40
CA GLY A 595 -24.31 -17.16 14.88
C GLY A 595 -24.91 -18.40 14.21
N ALA A 596 -24.83 -18.50 12.88
CA ALA A 596 -25.31 -19.65 12.11
C ALA A 596 -24.58 -20.96 12.48
N ALA A 597 -23.28 -20.88 12.81
CA ALA A 597 -22.50 -22.02 13.30
C ALA A 597 -22.84 -22.42 14.76
N GLY A 598 -23.68 -21.66 15.47
CA GLY A 598 -23.94 -21.86 16.90
C GLY A 598 -22.71 -21.57 17.78
N LYS A 599 -21.74 -20.79 17.29
CA LYS A 599 -20.46 -20.53 17.93
C LYS A 599 -20.32 -19.12 18.53
N LEU A 600 -21.17 -18.16 18.18
CA LEU A 600 -21.10 -16.81 18.76
C LEU A 600 -21.44 -16.82 20.27
N PHE A 601 -20.44 -16.66 21.12
CA PHE A 601 -20.56 -16.74 22.59
C PHE A 601 -20.38 -15.41 23.31
N GLY A 602 -19.60 -14.50 22.72
CA GLY A 602 -19.26 -13.18 23.25
C GLY A 602 -19.19 -12.12 22.13
N LEU A 603 -19.26 -10.84 22.50
CA LEU A 603 -19.06 -9.72 21.59
C LEU A 603 -18.40 -8.53 22.31
N HIS A 604 -17.31 -8.02 21.75
CA HIS A 604 -16.66 -6.77 22.13
C HIS A 604 -17.03 -5.70 21.08
N LEU A 605 -17.43 -4.53 21.57
CA LEU A 605 -17.94 -3.42 20.77
C LEU A 605 -17.05 -2.18 20.88
N ASN A 606 -16.51 -1.80 19.74
CA ASN A 606 -15.68 -0.63 19.51
C ASN A 606 -15.89 -0.21 18.03
N ASP A 607 -15.08 0.71 17.55
CA ASP A 607 -15.12 1.23 16.19
C ASP A 607 -13.68 1.58 15.76
N ALA A 608 -13.42 1.65 14.47
CA ALA A 608 -12.09 1.95 13.96
C ALA A 608 -12.17 2.63 12.59
N HIS A 609 -11.18 3.46 12.26
CA HIS A 609 -10.97 3.81 10.87
C HIS A 609 -10.46 2.56 10.14
N VAL A 610 -11.05 2.22 8.99
CA VAL A 610 -10.74 0.98 8.26
C VAL A 610 -9.33 1.03 7.66
N LYS A 611 -8.35 0.68 8.49
CA LYS A 611 -6.93 0.65 8.18
C LYS A 611 -6.41 -0.73 8.57
N LEU A 612 -6.14 -1.56 7.57
CA LEU A 612 -5.65 -2.92 7.75
C LEU A 612 -4.40 -2.94 8.65
N GLY A 613 -4.42 -3.81 9.66
CA GLY A 613 -3.35 -3.94 10.66
C GLY A 613 -3.22 -2.80 11.67
N ALA A 614 -4.23 -1.93 11.81
CA ALA A 614 -4.36 -0.99 12.93
C ALA A 614 -5.73 -1.16 13.61
N GLU A 615 -5.77 -0.93 14.91
CA GLU A 615 -6.96 -0.98 15.74
C GLU A 615 -6.93 0.28 16.62
N ASP A 616 -8.01 1.05 16.59
CA ASP A 616 -8.07 2.43 17.13
C ASP A 616 -8.82 2.53 18.47
N GLY A 617 -9.58 1.49 18.85
CA GLY A 617 -10.44 1.42 20.04
C GLY A 617 -11.44 2.57 20.18
N LEU A 618 -12.06 3.04 19.09
CA LEU A 618 -12.96 4.19 19.13
C LEU A 618 -14.34 3.83 19.72
N ALA A 619 -15.05 4.84 20.21
CA ALA A 619 -16.42 4.69 20.73
C ALA A 619 -17.36 4.04 19.69
N PHE A 620 -18.21 3.11 20.14
CA PHE A 620 -19.00 2.24 19.25
C PHE A 620 -19.96 3.03 18.34
N GLY A 621 -19.80 2.89 17.02
CA GLY A 621 -20.63 3.55 16.03
C GLY A 621 -20.44 5.07 15.98
N SER A 622 -19.22 5.55 16.29
CA SER A 622 -18.78 6.94 16.17
C SER A 622 -18.22 7.26 14.77
N VAL A 623 -17.68 6.27 14.07
CA VAL A 623 -17.17 6.34 12.70
C VAL A 623 -18.06 5.50 11.79
N GLY A 624 -18.22 4.21 12.08
CA GLY A 624 -18.98 3.24 11.29
C GLY A 624 -20.49 3.21 11.56
N GLY A 625 -21.16 4.38 11.62
CA GLY A 625 -22.54 4.50 12.12
C GLY A 625 -23.58 3.52 11.50
N SER A 626 -23.53 3.31 10.18
CA SER A 626 -24.43 2.38 9.47
C SER A 626 -24.07 0.91 9.72
N GLY A 627 -22.78 0.58 9.76
CA GLY A 627 -22.30 -0.78 10.07
C GLY A 627 -22.61 -1.18 11.52
N ALA A 628 -22.51 -0.25 12.46
CA ALA A 628 -22.92 -0.44 13.85
C ALA A 628 -24.43 -0.72 13.97
N LEU A 629 -25.28 -0.08 13.16
CA LEU A 629 -26.72 -0.37 13.09
C LEU A 629 -26.98 -1.77 12.50
N GLU A 630 -26.28 -2.14 11.43
CA GLU A 630 -26.44 -3.46 10.80
C GLU A 630 -25.99 -4.61 11.72
N LEU A 631 -24.84 -4.46 12.40
CA LEU A 631 -24.39 -5.39 13.42
C LEU A 631 -25.45 -5.57 14.51
N VAL A 632 -26.04 -4.49 15.00
CA VAL A 632 -27.07 -4.54 16.05
C VAL A 632 -28.37 -5.20 15.55
N ARG A 633 -28.74 -5.03 14.27
CA ARG A 633 -29.82 -5.82 13.64
C ARG A 633 -29.50 -7.31 13.60
N TRP A 634 -28.26 -7.70 13.29
CA TRP A 634 -27.88 -9.11 13.29
C TRP A 634 -27.89 -9.74 14.68
N LEU A 635 -27.52 -9.01 15.74
CA LEU A 635 -27.67 -9.48 17.12
C LEU A 635 -29.13 -9.77 17.51
N HIS A 636 -30.08 -8.93 17.07
CA HIS A 636 -31.52 -9.23 17.16
C HIS A 636 -31.86 -10.52 16.40
N ARG A 637 -31.42 -10.63 15.13
CA ARG A 637 -31.79 -11.74 14.24
C ARG A 637 -31.27 -13.10 14.70
N VAL A 638 -30.09 -13.16 15.33
CA VAL A 638 -29.54 -14.39 15.96
C VAL A 638 -30.00 -14.58 17.41
N ASN A 639 -30.89 -13.72 17.92
CA ASN A 639 -31.39 -13.73 19.30
C ASN A 639 -30.25 -13.74 20.35
N TYR A 640 -29.23 -12.91 20.15
CA TYR A 640 -28.05 -12.88 21.02
C TYR A 640 -28.41 -12.34 22.41
N SER A 641 -28.23 -13.19 23.43
CA SER A 641 -28.46 -12.86 24.84
C SER A 641 -27.19 -12.96 25.69
N GLY A 642 -26.01 -12.98 25.06
CA GLY A 642 -24.72 -13.02 25.76
C GLY A 642 -24.29 -11.64 26.27
N THR A 643 -23.16 -11.60 26.98
CA THR A 643 -22.61 -10.33 27.47
C THR A 643 -22.08 -9.48 26.31
N ILE A 644 -22.19 -8.16 26.46
CA ILE A 644 -21.64 -7.16 25.55
C ILE A 644 -20.65 -6.32 26.34
N TYR A 645 -19.43 -6.20 25.81
CA TYR A 645 -18.36 -5.40 26.39
C TYR A 645 -18.02 -4.25 25.45
N PHE A 646 -17.46 -3.16 25.97
CA PHE A 646 -16.92 -2.07 25.16
C PHE A 646 -15.40 -2.07 25.32
N ASP A 647 -14.68 -2.44 24.27
CA ASP A 647 -13.22 -2.57 24.28
C ASP A 647 -12.59 -1.37 23.57
N THR A 648 -12.57 -0.24 24.28
CA THR A 648 -12.25 1.08 23.71
C THR A 648 -11.09 1.75 24.44
N PHE A 649 -10.37 2.62 23.73
CA PHE A 649 -9.20 3.35 24.20
C PHE A 649 -9.46 4.87 24.27
N PRO A 650 -10.18 5.37 25.29
CA PRO A 650 -10.39 6.81 25.53
C PRO A 650 -9.07 7.51 25.87
N ARG A 651 -8.32 7.95 24.85
CA ARG A 651 -7.00 8.57 24.99
C ARG A 651 -7.05 10.08 25.21
N LYS A 652 -8.16 10.75 24.88
CA LYS A 652 -8.36 12.20 25.05
C LYS A 652 -9.69 12.53 25.77
N GLU A 653 -10.49 11.52 26.03
CA GLU A 653 -11.84 11.56 26.54
C GLU A 653 -11.88 11.12 28.02
N ASP A 654 -13.01 11.38 28.68
CA ASP A 654 -13.30 10.80 30.00
C ASP A 654 -13.86 9.37 29.79
N PRO A 655 -13.18 8.32 30.30
CA PRO A 655 -13.59 6.92 30.08
C PRO A 655 -14.97 6.60 30.65
N VAL A 656 -15.38 7.25 31.74
CA VAL A 656 -16.72 7.05 32.34
C VAL A 656 -17.78 7.67 31.44
N ARG A 657 -17.51 8.84 30.87
CA ARG A 657 -18.40 9.50 29.90
C ARG A 657 -18.47 8.75 28.57
N GLU A 658 -17.37 8.15 28.12
CA GLU A 658 -17.32 7.30 26.92
C GLU A 658 -18.08 5.99 27.13
N ALA A 659 -17.83 5.24 28.20
CA ALA A 659 -18.59 4.03 28.50
C ALA A 659 -20.10 4.32 28.62
N ALA A 660 -20.47 5.43 29.27
CA ALA A 660 -21.85 5.88 29.34
C ALA A 660 -22.42 6.30 27.96
N TYR A 661 -21.59 6.84 27.05
CA TYR A 661 -21.96 7.11 25.66
C TYR A 661 -22.20 5.80 24.91
N ASN A 662 -21.27 4.85 24.97
CA ASN A 662 -21.36 3.54 24.31
C ASN A 662 -22.64 2.79 24.72
N ILE A 663 -22.98 2.77 26.02
CA ILE A 663 -24.25 2.21 26.52
C ILE A 663 -25.47 2.90 25.91
N ARG A 664 -25.50 4.25 25.86
CA ARG A 664 -26.62 5.01 25.27
C ARG A 664 -26.72 4.74 23.77
N ARG A 665 -25.59 4.75 23.06
CA ARG A 665 -25.48 4.56 21.61
C ARG A 665 -25.92 3.17 21.19
N PHE A 666 -25.45 2.13 21.88
CA PHE A 666 -25.92 0.76 21.67
C PHE A 666 -27.43 0.62 21.88
N ARG A 667 -27.98 1.16 22.99
CA ARG A 667 -29.43 1.12 23.26
C ARG A 667 -30.26 1.86 22.21
N GLN A 668 -29.78 3.00 21.71
CA GLN A 668 -30.43 3.74 20.62
C GLN A 668 -30.46 2.91 19.33
N LEU A 669 -29.33 2.30 18.96
CA LEU A 669 -29.23 1.44 17.78
C LEU A 669 -30.07 0.16 17.94
N TRP A 670 -30.15 -0.42 19.14
CA TRP A 670 -30.97 -1.60 19.44
C TRP A 670 -32.46 -1.32 19.28
N ALA A 671 -32.93 -0.17 19.78
CA ALA A 671 -34.30 0.28 19.58
C ALA A 671 -34.58 0.66 18.12
N ARG A 672 -33.60 1.24 17.41
CA ARG A 672 -33.71 1.57 15.98
C ARG A 672 -33.84 0.32 15.12
N ALA A 673 -32.95 -0.66 15.30
CA ALA A 673 -33.00 -1.95 14.62
C ALA A 673 -34.34 -2.67 14.84
N ALA A 674 -34.82 -2.72 16.10
CA ALA A 674 -36.12 -3.33 16.42
C ALA A 674 -37.30 -2.66 15.68
N ARG A 675 -37.33 -1.31 15.59
CA ARG A 675 -38.36 -0.59 14.82
C ARG A 675 -38.27 -0.89 13.32
N LEU A 676 -37.07 -0.89 12.75
CA LEU A 676 -36.86 -1.15 11.32
C LEU A 676 -37.28 -2.57 10.94
N VAL A 677 -36.94 -3.57 11.77
CA VAL A 677 -37.42 -4.96 11.61
C VAL A 677 -38.95 -5.01 11.69
N ALA A 678 -39.56 -4.38 12.70
CA ALA A 678 -41.03 -4.32 12.83
C ALA A 678 -41.72 -3.56 11.68
N ALA A 679 -41.02 -2.63 11.03
CA ALA A 679 -41.49 -1.91 9.84
C ALA A 679 -41.27 -2.68 8.52
N GLY A 680 -40.76 -3.92 8.58
CA GLY A 680 -40.65 -4.82 7.43
C GLY A 680 -39.30 -4.79 6.69
N LEU A 681 -38.23 -4.24 7.29
CA LEU A 681 -36.89 -4.18 6.67
C LEU A 681 -36.40 -5.55 6.15
N ASP A 682 -36.68 -6.63 6.87
CA ASP A 682 -36.28 -7.98 6.45
C ASP A 682 -36.99 -8.42 5.17
N GLY A 683 -38.26 -8.04 4.98
CA GLY A 683 -39.01 -8.34 3.76
C GLY A 683 -38.50 -7.60 2.52
N PHE A 684 -37.86 -6.44 2.68
CA PHE A 684 -37.15 -5.76 1.58
C PHE A 684 -35.88 -6.53 1.20
N ALA A 685 -35.11 -6.97 2.19
CA ALA A 685 -33.91 -7.79 1.95
C ALA A 685 -34.24 -9.14 1.27
N GLU A 686 -35.33 -9.81 1.67
CA GLU A 686 -35.79 -11.07 1.07
C GLU A 686 -36.23 -10.93 -0.39
N ARG A 687 -36.66 -9.74 -0.83
CA ARG A 687 -37.03 -9.44 -2.22
C ARG A 687 -35.88 -8.84 -3.04
N HIS A 688 -34.68 -8.71 -2.46
CA HIS A 688 -33.55 -7.96 -3.03
C HIS A 688 -33.90 -6.48 -3.36
N ASP A 689 -34.87 -5.92 -2.64
CA ASP A 689 -35.38 -4.56 -2.84
C ASP A 689 -34.54 -3.54 -2.04
N ALA A 690 -33.35 -3.26 -2.57
CA ALA A 690 -32.39 -2.36 -1.95
C ALA A 690 -32.91 -0.93 -1.82
N LEU A 691 -33.70 -0.45 -2.80
CA LEU A 691 -34.28 0.89 -2.76
C LEU A 691 -35.33 1.01 -1.67
N GLY A 692 -36.28 0.07 -1.57
CA GLY A 692 -37.27 0.08 -0.49
C GLY A 692 -36.66 -0.05 0.91
N ALA A 693 -35.54 -0.77 1.05
CA ALA A 693 -34.76 -0.81 2.29
C ALA A 693 -34.12 0.56 2.63
N LEU A 694 -33.55 1.25 1.65
CA LEU A 694 -32.94 2.59 1.81
C LEU A 694 -33.99 3.68 2.09
N GLU A 695 -35.15 3.64 1.40
CA GLU A 695 -36.29 4.52 1.65
C GLU A 695 -36.86 4.34 3.06
N LEU A 696 -36.97 3.09 3.55
CA LEU A 696 -37.38 2.80 4.92
C LEU A 696 -36.37 3.33 5.95
N LEU A 697 -35.07 3.22 5.68
CA LEU A 697 -34.01 3.76 6.54
C LEU A 697 -34.08 5.28 6.61
N ALA A 698 -34.22 5.97 5.48
CA ALA A 698 -34.39 7.43 5.42
C ALA A 698 -35.64 7.88 6.19
N ALA A 699 -36.77 7.19 6.01
CA ALA A 699 -38.02 7.50 6.68
C ALA A 699 -38.01 7.24 8.21
N ASP A 700 -37.07 6.46 8.76
CA ASP A 700 -36.82 6.36 10.21
C ASP A 700 -35.91 7.49 10.71
N GLU A 701 -34.97 7.97 9.90
CA GLU A 701 -34.11 9.12 10.25
C GLU A 701 -34.89 10.44 10.30
N GLU A 702 -35.75 10.68 9.31
CA GLU A 702 -36.66 11.84 9.31
C GLU A 702 -37.58 11.85 10.54
N ARG A 703 -38.10 10.68 10.95
CA ARG A 703 -38.91 10.55 12.18
C ARG A 703 -38.09 10.78 13.45
N GLY A 704 -36.81 10.42 13.44
CA GLY A 704 -35.88 10.66 14.55
C GLY A 704 -35.56 12.14 14.77
N ALA A 705 -35.51 12.94 13.70
CA ALA A 705 -35.18 14.37 13.76
C ALA A 705 -36.28 15.27 14.36
N VAL A 706 -37.52 14.78 14.49
CA VAL A 706 -38.69 15.57 14.93
C VAL A 706 -38.91 15.54 16.45
N ALA A 707 -38.15 14.76 17.21
CA ALA A 707 -38.22 14.75 18.67
C ALA A 707 -37.46 15.95 19.27
N PRO A 708 -38.13 16.93 19.93
CA PRO A 708 -37.45 18.12 20.43
C PRO A 708 -36.55 17.77 21.62
N MET A 709 -35.33 18.33 21.61
CA MET A 709 -34.45 18.34 22.77
C MET A 709 -35.17 19.02 23.95
N ARG A 710 -35.60 18.24 24.94
CA ARG A 710 -36.02 18.79 26.23
C ARG A 710 -34.77 19.19 27.00
N THR A 711 -34.76 20.46 27.42
CA THR A 711 -33.75 21.16 28.23
C THR A 711 -33.46 20.47 29.55
#